data_AF-A0A0R1GT89-F1
#
_entry.id   AF-A0A0R1GT89-F1
#
_cell.length_a   1.000
_cell.length_b   1.000
_cell.length_c   1.000
_cell.angle_alpha   90.00
_cell.angle_beta   90.00
_cell.angle_gamma   90.00
#
_symmetry.space_group_name_H-M   'P 1'
#
loop_
_entity.id
_entity.type
_entity.pdbx_description
1 polymer ?
#
loop_
_entity_poly.entity_id
_entity_poly.type
_entity_poly.pdbx_seq_one_letter_code
_entity_poly.pdbx_strand_id
1 'polypeptide(L)'
;MVSIWHGREVQAASVNADLAHAIATAPTGMPLDQAFTTDIIGSSTKLLDSTTVPKSIAQITPEEPNQVGAIWSRKSAGNQRNQFNLTQKMEMGFWLYFGDRGEAAGEGMAFVVQNSAQGDHALAGSGQSLGVWGHVTSNQKGLAQQIAQTAIQNSWALEFDTHVDADIHELAGYFDGAQATRKTPHIAYASPADPSYYLWTPELTNGSLADNYVLRHYHANPLHHGADGTWHHLTMSWDPNSRYLTYYYDDRDPATNAEREIFDSDTFRVKSEDVATGSDQDKAYWGITGATGPNNQANNLVMIDHASSLGKVTANVHLDDETMKQSVTAETTVAAGDQLTYRYEFDYQPTDDEQELQPLTMTMPVPEGLDVTGGQISYSDQKTEKIAKPQGKQIQVKWSQGLSKQRHHATVRVTGKALPTRQPVTRPAAVAQFYGGNYQTTLTAPAYKVAGGLYLKLTNLGDDMYLVKRDGTTTVKVRLQNGDIPLEPATVDQYPLQLKLNGKAHALTEFAGGLVADEVPGTYQIRIPASRLQEGENDLRLQAVGHQSTSNEVAISLVRSPGTLSFEHVPQAASFEAHALDGRRQLLKRHDDWQLGVRDERGPEKNWRLQVKVTNEFMTMTGQKLRGRPLLMTAKGYQPLDQNDVTVAEKPNRTQDKVFWVDRTWTADTGILLEVAADAIGGDYSGTLQWSLEDVPDLNNG
;
A
#
# COMPACT_ATOMS: atom_id res chain seq x y z
N MET A 1 6.97 43.50 44.44
CA MET A 1 7.87 42.44 43.96
C MET A 1 7.37 42.01 42.59
N VAL A 2 7.99 42.53 41.53
CA VAL A 2 7.73 42.13 40.14
C VAL A 2 8.98 41.35 39.73
N SER A 3 8.86 40.03 39.64
CA SER A 3 9.95 39.18 39.15
C SER A 3 9.87 39.09 37.64
N ILE A 4 10.86 39.68 36.98
CA ILE A 4 11.10 39.59 35.54
C ILE A 4 11.81 38.27 35.29
N TRP A 5 11.11 37.30 34.69
CA TRP A 5 11.74 36.10 34.14
C TRP A 5 12.31 36.43 32.76
N HIS A 6 13.64 36.48 32.67
CA HIS A 6 14.36 36.46 31.40
C HIS A 6 14.26 35.04 30.82
N GLY A 7 13.52 34.91 29.72
CA GLY A 7 13.57 33.72 28.86
C GLY A 7 14.95 33.62 28.25
N ARG A 8 15.73 32.64 28.70
CA ARG A 8 16.96 32.21 28.04
C ARG A 8 16.50 31.26 26.93
N GLU A 9 16.38 31.76 25.71
CA GLU A 9 16.26 30.90 24.52
C GLU A 9 17.51 30.02 24.48
N VAL A 10 17.33 28.74 24.74
CA VAL A 10 18.32 27.72 24.41
C VAL A 10 18.25 27.57 22.91
N GLN A 11 19.19 28.22 22.22
CA GLN A 11 19.44 28.01 20.80
C GLN A 11 19.84 26.54 20.64
N ALA A 12 18.89 25.71 20.21
CA ALA A 12 19.19 24.35 19.77
C ALA A 12 20.22 24.48 18.63
N ALA A 13 21.40 23.89 18.82
CA ALA A 13 22.41 23.83 17.77
C ALA A 13 21.74 23.24 16.52
N SER A 14 21.77 23.98 15.40
CA SER A 14 21.35 23.45 14.12
C SER A 14 22.22 22.24 13.83
N VAL A 15 21.61 21.06 13.78
CA VAL A 15 22.30 19.84 13.34
C VAL A 15 22.91 20.13 11.97
N ASN A 16 24.21 19.85 11.80
CA ASN A 16 24.89 19.95 10.51
C ASN A 16 24.07 19.17 9.47
N ALA A 17 23.61 19.85 8.41
CA ALA A 17 22.65 19.29 7.45
C ALA A 17 23.26 18.16 6.61
N ASP A 18 24.53 18.29 6.24
CA ASP A 18 25.31 17.26 5.55
C ASP A 18 25.43 16.00 6.41
N LEU A 19 25.84 16.13 7.68
CA LEU A 19 25.91 15.00 8.61
C LEU A 19 24.54 14.32 8.79
N ALA A 20 23.46 15.09 8.90
CA ALA A 20 22.12 14.54 9.00
C ALA A 20 21.71 13.79 7.72
N HIS A 21 22.08 14.31 6.56
CA HIS A 21 21.87 13.65 5.27
C HIS A 21 22.63 12.32 5.21
N ALA A 22 23.93 12.35 5.50
CA ALA A 22 24.79 11.17 5.49
C ALA A 22 24.28 10.05 6.40
N ILE A 23 23.78 10.38 7.60
CA ILE A 23 23.17 9.39 8.51
C ILE A 23 21.87 8.83 7.94
N ALA A 24 21.04 9.68 7.32
CA ALA A 24 19.75 9.28 6.76
C ALA A 24 19.90 8.38 5.52
N THR A 25 20.96 8.58 4.74
CA THR A 25 21.27 7.83 3.51
C THR A 25 22.32 6.75 3.71
N ALA A 26 22.81 6.57 4.94
CA ALA A 26 23.81 5.57 5.30
C ALA A 26 23.39 4.17 4.82
N PRO A 27 24.25 3.49 4.03
CA PRO A 27 24.10 2.08 3.71
C PRO A 27 24.16 1.21 4.98
N THR A 28 24.10 -0.10 4.79
CA THR A 28 24.26 -1.02 5.91
C THR A 28 25.74 -1.27 6.21
N GLY A 29 26.12 -1.20 7.47
CA GLY A 29 27.47 -1.52 7.95
C GLY A 29 27.42 -2.15 9.34
N MET A 30 28.51 -2.81 9.73
CA MET A 30 28.56 -3.53 11.00
C MET A 30 28.81 -2.58 12.18
N PRO A 31 28.31 -2.90 13.38
CA PRO A 31 28.69 -2.20 14.60
C PRO A 31 30.22 -2.19 14.79
N LEU A 32 30.77 -1.03 15.15
CA LEU A 32 32.22 -0.83 15.21
C LEU A 32 32.81 -0.88 16.64
N ASP A 33 31.99 -0.71 17.67
CA ASP A 33 32.43 -0.53 19.07
C ASP A 33 33.06 -1.78 19.72
N GLN A 34 32.85 -2.96 19.13
CA GLN A 34 33.43 -4.21 19.59
C GLN A 34 34.70 -4.59 18.82
N ALA A 35 34.71 -4.40 17.50
CA ALA A 35 35.81 -4.81 16.63
C ALA A 35 36.91 -3.76 16.41
N PHE A 36 36.65 -2.48 16.78
CA PHE A 36 37.56 -1.36 16.56
C PHE A 36 37.75 -0.47 17.79
N THR A 37 38.89 0.21 17.82
CA THR A 37 39.26 1.24 18.78
C THR A 37 39.10 2.62 18.16
N THR A 38 38.35 3.48 18.85
CA THR A 38 38.11 4.89 18.48
C THR A 38 38.54 5.88 19.57
N ASP A 39 38.77 5.40 20.80
CA ASP A 39 39.22 6.21 21.94
C ASP A 39 40.75 6.44 21.85
N ILE A 40 41.13 7.28 20.89
CA ILE A 40 42.52 7.61 20.57
C ILE A 40 42.78 9.05 21.00
N ILE A 41 43.84 9.26 21.78
CA ILE A 41 44.19 10.60 22.27
C ILE A 41 44.46 11.53 21.08
N GLY A 42 43.74 12.65 21.01
CA GLY A 42 43.86 13.64 19.94
C GLY A 42 42.99 13.35 18.71
N SER A 43 42.30 12.21 18.66
CA SER A 43 41.36 11.86 17.60
C SER A 43 40.00 12.54 17.80
N SER A 44 39.41 13.07 16.73
CA SER A 44 38.03 13.55 16.67
C SER A 44 37.01 12.44 16.43
N THR A 45 37.47 11.20 16.23
CA THR A 45 36.59 10.11 15.81
C THR A 45 35.49 9.84 16.82
N LYS A 46 34.25 9.70 16.35
CA LYS A 46 33.12 9.23 17.17
C LYS A 46 32.24 8.25 16.42
N LEU A 47 31.61 7.35 17.16
CA LEU A 47 30.66 6.39 16.61
C LEU A 47 29.25 6.95 16.65
N LEU A 48 28.54 6.83 15.54
CA LEU A 48 27.16 7.27 15.34
C LEU A 48 26.28 6.07 14.96
N ASP A 49 25.00 6.18 15.27
CA ASP A 49 24.00 5.22 14.86
C ASP A 49 23.57 5.51 13.42
N SER A 50 23.46 4.48 12.58
CA SER A 50 22.70 4.59 11.35
C SER A 50 21.21 4.45 11.63
N THR A 51 20.37 4.60 10.61
CA THR A 51 18.91 4.39 10.74
C THR A 51 18.54 2.95 11.11
N THR A 52 19.45 1.98 10.92
CA THR A 52 19.17 0.55 11.06
C THR A 52 20.08 -0.16 12.05
N VAL A 53 21.31 0.29 12.24
CA VAL A 53 22.33 -0.40 13.05
C VAL A 53 23.05 0.59 13.98
N PRO A 54 23.03 0.37 15.30
CA PRO A 54 23.70 1.26 16.25
C PRO A 54 25.23 1.22 16.08
N LYS A 55 25.88 2.38 16.27
CA LYS A 55 27.34 2.56 16.23
C LYS A 55 28.02 1.95 14.99
N SER A 56 27.36 2.02 13.84
CA SER A 56 27.82 1.47 12.57
C SER A 56 28.56 2.49 11.69
N ILE A 57 28.46 3.78 12.04
CA ILE A 57 29.14 4.88 11.34
C ILE A 57 30.26 5.39 12.25
N ALA A 58 31.49 5.41 11.74
CA ALA A 58 32.58 6.15 12.35
C ALA A 58 32.70 7.51 11.65
N GLN A 59 32.37 8.58 12.35
CA GLN A 59 32.73 9.92 11.93
C GLN A 59 34.19 10.15 12.29
N ILE A 60 35.07 10.07 11.30
CA ILE A 60 36.52 10.25 11.46
C ILE A 60 36.83 11.70 11.80
N THR A 61 36.33 12.63 10.99
CA THR A 61 36.37 14.06 11.28
C THR A 61 34.99 14.70 11.08
N PRO A 62 34.59 15.64 11.95
CA PRO A 62 33.48 16.53 11.66
C PRO A 62 33.89 17.63 10.67
N GLU A 63 32.90 18.26 10.05
CA GLU A 63 33.07 19.48 9.27
C GLU A 63 33.44 20.67 10.19
N GLU A 64 34.65 20.65 10.72
CA GLU A 64 35.25 21.65 11.59
C GLU A 64 36.74 21.82 11.25
N PRO A 65 37.37 22.98 11.55
CA PRO A 65 38.77 23.21 11.23
C PRO A 65 39.73 22.30 12.01
N ASN A 66 40.84 21.90 11.38
CA ASN A 66 42.00 21.23 12.00
C ASN A 66 41.66 19.99 12.84
N GLN A 67 40.73 19.17 12.34
CA GLN A 67 40.39 17.90 12.96
C GLN A 67 41.30 16.81 12.40
N VAL A 68 41.54 15.79 13.21
CA VAL A 68 42.23 14.57 12.80
C VAL A 68 41.59 13.40 13.54
N GLY A 69 41.36 12.31 12.85
CA GLY A 69 40.73 11.14 13.42
C GLY A 69 41.35 9.85 12.94
N ALA A 70 41.20 8.81 13.75
CA ALA A 70 41.49 7.45 13.34
C ALA A 70 40.51 6.45 13.95
N ILE A 71 40.38 5.30 13.30
CA ILE A 71 39.74 4.10 13.81
C ILE A 71 40.61 2.90 13.47
N TRP A 72 40.93 2.06 14.46
CA TRP A 72 41.83 0.92 14.27
C TRP A 72 41.16 -0.38 14.64
N SER A 73 41.47 -1.43 13.90
CA SER A 73 41.06 -2.78 14.26
C SER A 73 41.67 -3.21 15.59
N ARG A 74 41.03 -4.14 16.30
CA ARG A 74 41.55 -4.65 17.58
C ARG A 74 42.36 -5.92 17.42
N LYS A 75 43.46 -6.03 18.17
CA LYS A 75 44.28 -7.25 18.26
C LYS A 75 43.54 -8.39 18.97
N SER A 76 42.83 -8.08 20.06
CA SER A 76 41.86 -8.99 20.67
C SER A 76 40.78 -8.22 21.44
N ALA A 77 39.50 -8.46 21.13
CA ALA A 77 38.38 -8.14 22.01
C ALA A 77 37.67 -9.44 22.38
N GLY A 78 38.09 -10.08 23.48
CA GLY A 78 37.70 -11.48 23.76
C GLY A 78 38.25 -12.42 22.68
N ASN A 79 37.38 -13.23 22.08
CA ASN A 79 37.69 -14.17 20.99
C ASN A 79 37.66 -13.53 19.58
N GLN A 80 37.68 -12.20 19.48
CA GLN A 80 37.69 -11.49 18.20
C GLN A 80 39.11 -11.03 17.85
N ARG A 81 39.67 -11.57 16.77
CA ARG A 81 40.94 -11.18 16.19
C ARG A 81 40.67 -10.42 14.89
N ASN A 82 40.77 -9.09 14.91
CA ASN A 82 40.48 -8.25 13.74
C ASN A 82 41.76 -7.70 13.08
N GLN A 83 42.86 -8.45 13.08
CA GLN A 83 44.11 -7.99 12.47
C GLN A 83 44.17 -8.34 10.98
N PHE A 84 44.85 -7.51 10.20
CA PHE A 84 45.18 -7.77 8.82
C PHE A 84 46.26 -8.86 8.77
N ASN A 85 45.93 -10.02 8.23
CA ASN A 85 46.86 -11.14 8.11
C ASN A 85 47.55 -11.11 6.75
N LEU A 86 48.81 -10.70 6.73
CA LEU A 86 49.63 -10.57 5.52
C LEU A 86 49.86 -11.91 4.81
N THR A 87 49.61 -13.04 5.46
CA THR A 87 49.83 -14.39 4.93
C THR A 87 48.56 -15.06 4.39
N GLN A 88 47.40 -14.46 4.58
CA GLN A 88 46.11 -14.99 4.13
C GLN A 88 45.51 -14.10 3.06
N LYS A 89 44.76 -14.69 2.13
CA LYS A 89 43.95 -13.92 1.19
C LYS A 89 42.90 -13.15 1.99
N MET A 90 42.78 -11.85 1.73
CA MET A 90 41.79 -11.01 2.40
C MET A 90 40.93 -10.23 1.42
N GLU A 91 39.70 -9.98 1.83
CA GLU A 91 38.73 -9.12 1.15
C GLU A 91 38.01 -8.27 2.19
N MET A 92 37.85 -6.98 1.90
CA MET A 92 37.29 -6.00 2.83
C MET A 92 36.44 -4.99 2.05
N GLY A 93 35.27 -4.65 2.60
CA GLY A 93 34.32 -3.69 2.03
C GLY A 93 34.06 -2.53 2.99
N PHE A 94 33.99 -1.32 2.45
CA PHE A 94 33.78 -0.08 3.20
C PHE A 94 32.78 0.80 2.47
N TRP A 95 32.05 1.61 3.23
CA TRP A 95 31.36 2.78 2.69
C TRP A 95 32.08 4.04 3.18
N LEU A 96 32.48 4.91 2.25
CA LEU A 96 33.19 6.16 2.49
C LEU A 96 32.26 7.34 2.16
N TYR A 97 32.30 8.37 2.99
CA TYR A 97 31.57 9.62 2.78
C TYR A 97 32.52 10.78 3.06
N PHE A 98 32.61 11.74 2.14
CA PHE A 98 33.59 12.83 2.20
C PHE A 98 32.94 14.22 2.31
N GLY A 99 31.66 14.30 2.71
CA GLY A 99 30.90 15.56 2.77
C GLY A 99 30.32 16.00 1.43
N ASP A 100 29.68 17.17 1.40
CA ASP A 100 28.98 17.73 0.24
C ASP A 100 29.62 19.02 -0.31
N ARG A 101 30.87 19.29 0.05
CA ARG A 101 31.55 20.58 -0.17
C ARG A 101 32.38 20.69 -1.44
N GLY A 102 32.40 19.65 -2.29
CA GLY A 102 33.14 19.64 -3.55
C GLY A 102 34.61 20.06 -3.37
N GLU A 103 35.09 20.99 -4.19
CA GLU A 103 36.48 21.50 -4.13
C GLU A 103 36.85 22.21 -2.80
N ALA A 104 35.87 22.61 -2.00
CA ALA A 104 36.08 23.22 -0.68
C ALA A 104 36.06 22.20 0.47
N ALA A 105 35.85 20.93 0.16
CA ALA A 105 36.07 19.84 1.10
C ALA A 105 37.56 19.58 1.28
N GLY A 106 37.92 19.06 2.44
CA GLY A 106 39.25 18.61 2.69
C GLY A 106 39.39 18.03 4.10
N GLU A 107 40.42 17.24 4.35
CA GLU A 107 41.48 16.88 3.38
C GLU A 107 41.19 15.49 2.78
N GLY A 108 40.50 14.61 3.52
CA GLY A 108 40.07 13.31 3.04
C GLY A 108 40.32 12.21 4.06
N MET A 109 40.49 10.98 3.57
CA MET A 109 40.75 9.81 4.41
C MET A 109 41.82 8.91 3.80
N ALA A 110 42.44 8.06 4.62
CA ALA A 110 43.32 7.01 4.15
C ALA A 110 42.98 5.67 4.80
N PHE A 111 42.96 4.60 4.00
CA PHE A 111 43.06 3.26 4.51
C PHE A 111 44.51 2.94 4.83
N VAL A 112 44.75 2.40 6.03
CA VAL A 112 46.10 2.19 6.55
C VAL A 112 46.23 0.79 7.10
N VAL A 113 47.33 0.11 6.74
CA VAL A 113 47.81 -1.10 7.40
C VAL A 113 49.10 -0.75 8.15
N GLN A 114 49.16 -1.02 9.45
CA GLN A 114 50.29 -0.58 10.28
C GLN A 114 50.64 -1.51 11.44
N ASN A 115 51.92 -1.47 11.84
CA ASN A 115 52.43 -2.12 13.04
C ASN A 115 53.34 -1.16 13.84
N SER A 116 52.87 0.06 14.01
CA SER A 116 53.47 1.08 14.88
C SER A 116 53.53 0.60 16.32
N ALA A 117 54.54 1.05 17.07
CA ALA A 117 54.62 0.83 18.52
C ALA A 117 53.44 1.43 19.30
N GLN A 118 52.67 2.33 18.68
CA GLN A 118 51.44 2.90 19.25
C GLN A 118 50.23 1.96 19.14
N GLY A 119 50.35 0.82 18.44
CA GLY A 119 49.27 -0.16 18.30
C GLY A 119 48.00 0.43 17.70
N ASP A 120 46.85 0.10 18.28
CA ASP A 120 45.52 0.62 17.90
C ASP A 120 45.24 2.05 18.42
N HIS A 121 46.28 2.77 18.84
CA HIS A 121 46.25 4.19 19.19
C HIS A 121 47.14 5.05 18.28
N ALA A 122 47.56 4.52 17.12
CA ALA A 122 48.39 5.27 16.17
C ALA A 122 47.64 6.48 15.57
N LEU A 123 48.28 7.65 15.54
CA LEU A 123 47.71 8.87 14.96
C LEU A 123 48.84 9.84 14.54
N ALA A 124 48.77 10.39 13.33
CA ALA A 124 49.65 11.48 12.87
C ALA A 124 48.90 12.83 12.79
N GLY A 125 49.42 13.80 12.03
CA GLY A 125 48.94 15.18 12.01
C GLY A 125 47.64 15.41 11.22
N SER A 126 47.03 16.60 11.39
CA SER A 126 45.90 17.08 10.58
C SER A 126 46.36 17.71 9.26
N GLY A 127 45.44 18.30 8.48
CA GLY A 127 45.75 18.91 7.18
C GLY A 127 46.20 17.86 6.15
N GLN A 128 47.10 18.25 5.24
CA GLN A 128 47.73 17.39 4.21
C GLN A 128 48.29 16.06 4.74
N SER A 129 48.47 15.94 6.06
CA SER A 129 48.96 14.73 6.70
C SER A 129 47.92 13.59 6.74
N LEU A 130 46.62 13.88 6.57
CA LEU A 130 45.52 12.90 6.59
C LEU A 130 45.49 11.96 7.81
N GLY A 131 46.08 12.37 8.94
CA GLY A 131 46.23 11.54 10.13
C GLY A 131 47.22 10.38 9.98
N VAL A 132 47.96 10.30 8.87
CA VAL A 132 48.87 9.18 8.56
C VAL A 132 50.28 9.59 8.12
N TRP A 133 50.41 10.62 7.28
CA TRP A 133 51.69 11.08 6.73
C TRP A 133 52.52 11.88 7.75
N GLY A 134 53.76 12.19 7.39
CA GLY A 134 54.66 12.99 8.22
C GLY A 134 54.29 14.47 8.21
N HIS A 135 54.61 15.17 9.30
CA HIS A 135 54.37 16.60 9.45
C HIS A 135 55.60 17.42 9.03
N VAL A 136 55.39 18.41 8.17
CA VAL A 136 56.43 19.35 7.72
C VAL A 136 56.50 20.54 8.67
N THR A 137 57.59 20.64 9.42
CA THR A 137 57.82 21.74 10.39
C THR A 137 58.78 22.82 9.87
N SER A 138 59.45 22.57 8.74
CA SER A 138 60.39 23.47 8.08
C SER A 138 60.62 23.01 6.64
N ASN A 139 60.83 23.94 5.71
CA ASN A 139 61.10 23.66 4.30
C ASN A 139 62.59 23.46 3.99
N GLN A 140 63.45 23.44 5.03
CA GLN A 140 64.88 23.21 4.87
C GLN A 140 65.17 21.85 4.23
N LYS A 141 66.07 21.85 3.24
CA LYS A 141 66.54 20.62 2.61
C LYS A 141 67.20 19.67 3.62
N GLY A 142 66.87 18.38 3.52
CA GLY A 142 67.49 17.30 4.30
C GLY A 142 66.64 16.78 5.48
N LEU A 143 65.40 17.25 5.63
CA LEU A 143 64.47 16.88 6.70
C LEU A 143 63.58 15.67 6.41
N ALA A 144 63.71 15.02 5.24
CA ALA A 144 62.85 13.89 4.86
C ALA A 144 62.75 12.79 5.93
N GLN A 145 63.88 12.47 6.58
CA GLN A 145 63.91 11.51 7.70
C GLN A 145 63.15 11.98 8.94
N GLN A 146 63.21 13.27 9.26
CA GLN A 146 62.52 13.83 10.43
C GLN A 146 61.02 13.91 10.18
N ILE A 147 60.61 14.26 8.96
CA ILE A 147 59.21 14.26 8.52
C ILE A 147 58.66 12.84 8.65
N ALA A 148 59.32 11.85 8.04
CA ALA A 148 58.89 10.45 8.10
C ALA A 148 58.79 9.88 9.53
N GLN A 149 59.62 10.34 10.47
CA GLN A 149 59.55 9.93 11.89
C GLN A 149 58.30 10.42 12.62
N THR A 150 57.58 11.40 12.08
CA THR A 150 56.33 11.91 12.65
C THR A 150 55.08 11.27 12.03
N ALA A 151 55.24 10.50 10.95
CA ALA A 151 54.17 9.72 10.34
C ALA A 151 53.78 8.52 11.22
N ILE A 152 52.73 7.79 10.85
CA ILE A 152 52.47 6.47 11.44
C ILE A 152 53.60 5.52 11.05
N GLN A 153 54.32 5.00 12.05
CA GLN A 153 55.48 4.14 11.82
C GLN A 153 55.06 2.73 11.36
N ASN A 154 55.93 2.06 10.57
CA ASN A 154 55.70 0.71 10.03
C ASN A 154 54.34 0.56 9.35
N SER A 155 54.08 1.41 8.36
CA SER A 155 52.77 1.51 7.74
C SER A 155 52.83 1.58 6.22
N TRP A 156 51.71 1.19 5.62
CA TRP A 156 51.37 1.42 4.23
C TRP A 156 49.98 2.03 4.19
N ALA A 157 49.78 3.05 3.34
CA ALA A 157 48.53 3.77 3.27
C ALA A 157 48.07 3.99 1.82
N LEU A 158 46.76 3.88 1.62
CA LEU A 158 46.03 4.26 0.42
C LEU A 158 45.15 5.45 0.78
N GLU A 159 45.47 6.63 0.25
CA GLU A 159 44.70 7.83 0.49
C GLU A 159 43.61 8.02 -0.57
N PHE A 160 42.56 8.69 -0.13
CA PHE A 160 41.47 9.22 -0.92
C PHE A 160 41.47 10.72 -0.63
N ASP A 161 42.32 11.43 -1.37
CA ASP A 161 42.55 12.85 -1.18
C ASP A 161 41.48 13.65 -1.93
N THR A 162 40.74 14.43 -1.17
CA THR A 162 39.62 15.25 -1.66
C THR A 162 40.02 16.70 -1.90
N HIS A 163 41.21 17.09 -1.43
CA HIS A 163 41.76 18.41 -1.60
C HIS A 163 43.06 18.33 -2.42
N VAL A 164 43.60 19.48 -2.83
CA VAL A 164 44.87 19.54 -3.56
C VAL A 164 45.79 20.51 -2.85
N ASP A 165 46.69 19.95 -2.05
CA ASP A 165 47.71 20.67 -1.29
C ASP A 165 48.93 20.95 -2.19
N ALA A 166 48.82 21.95 -3.07
CA ALA A 166 49.86 22.28 -4.05
C ALA A 166 50.38 23.74 -3.99
N ASP A 167 50.22 24.44 -2.86
CA ASP A 167 50.85 25.75 -2.64
C ASP A 167 52.24 25.62 -2.00
N ILE A 168 53.28 25.82 -2.81
CA ILE A 168 54.67 25.71 -2.37
C ILE A 168 55.05 26.74 -1.28
N HIS A 169 54.28 27.81 -1.12
CA HIS A 169 54.49 28.82 -0.07
C HIS A 169 53.85 28.43 1.26
N GLU A 170 52.96 27.43 1.29
CA GLU A 170 52.34 26.90 2.49
C GLU A 170 53.12 25.71 3.01
N LEU A 171 53.75 25.86 4.19
CA LEU A 171 54.63 24.85 4.77
C LEU A 171 53.97 23.47 4.91
N ALA A 172 52.66 23.45 5.18
CA ALA A 172 51.85 22.25 5.34
C ALA A 172 50.72 22.16 4.29
N GLY A 173 51.00 22.58 3.05
CA GLY A 173 50.05 22.53 1.92
C GLY A 173 50.74 22.28 0.57
N TYR A 174 51.75 21.40 0.52
CA TYR A 174 52.51 21.11 -0.70
C TYR A 174 52.74 19.61 -1.00
N PHE A 175 52.07 18.70 -0.29
CA PHE A 175 52.19 17.26 -0.57
C PHE A 175 51.76 16.87 -1.99
N ASP A 176 50.87 17.64 -2.61
CA ASP A 176 50.40 17.44 -3.98
C ASP A 176 51.12 18.25 -5.03
N GLY A 177 52.24 18.90 -4.71
CA GLY A 177 53.03 19.67 -5.68
C GLY A 177 53.50 18.89 -6.92
N ALA A 178 53.39 17.56 -6.93
CA ALA A 178 53.79 16.70 -8.04
C ALA A 178 52.85 16.87 -9.25
N GLN A 179 53.38 16.72 -10.47
CA GLN A 179 52.60 16.92 -11.69
C GLN A 179 51.31 16.07 -11.75
N ALA A 180 51.34 14.86 -11.18
CA ALA A 180 50.23 13.91 -11.22
C ALA A 180 49.09 14.25 -10.24
N THR A 181 49.36 15.00 -9.16
CA THR A 181 48.40 15.27 -8.07
C THR A 181 48.01 16.75 -7.97
N ARG A 182 48.86 17.68 -8.43
CA ARG A 182 48.69 19.15 -8.30
C ARG A 182 47.46 19.80 -8.96
N LYS A 183 46.54 19.03 -9.54
CA LYS A 183 45.40 19.56 -10.31
C LYS A 183 44.05 18.99 -9.92
N THR A 184 44.01 17.81 -9.32
CA THR A 184 42.76 17.10 -9.09
C THR A 184 42.86 16.25 -7.82
N PRO A 185 41.77 16.15 -7.05
CA PRO A 185 41.58 15.09 -6.06
C PRO A 185 42.01 13.74 -6.62
N HIS A 186 42.57 12.88 -5.77
CA HIS A 186 43.23 11.67 -6.25
C HIS A 186 43.22 10.53 -5.22
N ILE A 187 43.40 9.31 -5.73
CA ILE A 187 43.66 8.11 -4.96
C ILE A 187 45.11 7.72 -5.24
N ALA A 188 45.91 7.58 -4.19
CA ALA A 188 47.27 7.12 -4.32
C ALA A 188 47.76 6.39 -3.07
N TYR A 189 48.88 5.69 -3.20
CA TYR A 189 49.49 5.00 -2.08
C TYR A 189 50.95 5.37 -1.89
N ALA A 190 51.39 5.26 -0.65
CA ALA A 190 52.78 5.41 -0.25
C ALA A 190 53.04 4.71 1.11
N SER A 191 54.30 4.70 1.52
CA SER A 191 54.73 4.13 2.80
C SER A 191 55.07 5.28 3.76
N PRO A 192 54.18 5.66 4.69
CA PRO A 192 54.28 6.92 5.44
C PRO A 192 55.60 7.11 6.21
N ALA A 193 56.18 6.03 6.72
CA ALA A 193 57.41 6.07 7.50
C ALA A 193 58.71 6.00 6.65
N ASP A 194 58.60 5.85 5.33
CA ASP A 194 59.76 5.79 4.44
C ASP A 194 60.14 7.22 3.99
N PRO A 195 61.34 7.73 4.38
CA PRO A 195 61.78 9.07 4.04
C PRO A 195 61.94 9.30 2.54
N SER A 196 62.07 8.26 1.72
CA SER A 196 62.20 8.38 0.26
C SER A 196 60.94 8.90 -0.42
N TYR A 197 59.81 8.93 0.29
CA TYR A 197 58.55 9.50 -0.17
C TYR A 197 58.44 11.02 0.04
N TYR A 198 59.26 11.62 0.92
CA TYR A 198 59.24 13.06 1.17
C TYR A 198 60.34 13.75 0.39
N LEU A 199 59.99 14.32 -0.75
CA LEU A 199 60.94 14.91 -1.69
C LEU A 199 61.03 16.41 -1.49
N TRP A 200 62.21 16.90 -1.12
CA TRP A 200 62.47 18.35 -1.15
C TRP A 200 62.52 18.82 -2.60
N THR A 201 61.67 19.77 -2.95
CA THR A 201 61.48 20.26 -4.32
C THR A 201 61.57 21.80 -4.34
N PRO A 202 62.51 22.36 -5.11
CA PRO A 202 62.52 23.79 -5.40
C PRO A 202 61.71 24.08 -6.68
N GLU A 203 60.89 25.13 -6.68
CA GLU A 203 60.16 25.62 -7.84
C GLU A 203 60.38 27.13 -8.05
N LEU A 204 60.45 27.55 -9.31
CA LEU A 204 60.47 28.96 -9.68
C LEU A 204 59.03 29.47 -9.81
N THR A 205 58.55 30.21 -8.81
CA THR A 205 57.22 30.81 -8.80
C THR A 205 57.31 32.34 -8.81
N ASN A 206 56.59 33.00 -9.72
CA ASN A 206 56.55 34.46 -9.83
C ASN A 206 57.93 35.16 -9.85
N GLY A 207 58.96 34.50 -10.39
CA GLY A 207 60.33 35.04 -10.48
C GLY A 207 61.16 34.90 -9.20
N SER A 208 60.66 34.25 -8.15
CA SER A 208 61.40 33.85 -6.96
C SER A 208 61.54 32.33 -6.89
N LEU A 209 62.63 31.86 -6.29
CA LEU A 209 62.76 30.45 -5.92
C LEU A 209 61.98 30.22 -4.61
N ALA A 210 61.09 29.25 -4.61
CA ALA A 210 60.45 28.70 -3.42
C ALA A 210 60.82 27.22 -3.30
N ASP A 211 60.79 26.70 -2.08
CA ASP A 211 61.14 25.32 -1.80
C ASP A 211 60.24 24.74 -0.71
N ASN A 212 59.84 23.49 -0.89
CA ASN A 212 59.03 22.77 0.08
C ASN A 212 59.15 21.25 -0.12
N TYR A 213 58.46 20.47 0.70
CA TYR A 213 58.37 19.02 0.60
C TYR A 213 57.11 18.61 -0.14
N VAL A 214 57.29 17.79 -1.19
CA VAL A 214 56.21 17.12 -1.91
C VAL A 214 56.20 15.65 -1.54
N LEU A 215 55.02 15.03 -1.53
CA LEU A 215 54.86 13.61 -1.29
C LEU A 215 54.94 12.86 -2.63
N ARG A 216 55.72 11.78 -2.65
CA ARG A 216 55.91 10.97 -3.86
C ARG A 216 54.84 9.89 -3.95
N HIS A 217 53.70 10.24 -4.53
CA HIS A 217 52.64 9.28 -4.81
C HIS A 217 53.04 8.30 -5.91
N TYR A 218 52.75 7.02 -5.71
CA TYR A 218 52.73 6.02 -6.78
C TYR A 218 51.29 5.82 -7.24
N HIS A 219 51.09 5.69 -8.54
CA HIS A 219 49.78 5.37 -9.12
C HIS A 219 48.68 6.37 -8.73
N ALA A 220 48.98 7.67 -8.81
CA ALA A 220 47.99 8.72 -8.56
C ALA A 220 46.90 8.70 -9.65
N ASN A 221 45.74 8.17 -9.28
CA ASN A 221 44.55 8.11 -10.12
C ASN A 221 43.58 9.22 -9.70
N PRO A 222 42.90 9.90 -10.63
CA PRO A 222 41.89 10.90 -10.27
C PRO A 222 40.79 10.28 -9.37
N LEU A 223 40.39 11.00 -8.33
CA LEU A 223 39.22 10.66 -7.52
C LEU A 223 37.99 11.28 -8.20
N HIS A 224 37.30 10.50 -9.04
CA HIS A 224 36.20 11.02 -9.85
C HIS A 224 34.96 11.40 -9.03
N HIS A 225 34.77 10.74 -7.88
CA HIS A 225 33.66 10.95 -6.95
C HIS A 225 34.22 11.03 -5.53
N GLY A 226 33.89 12.08 -4.78
CA GLY A 226 34.50 12.36 -3.47
C GLY A 226 33.54 13.12 -2.57
N ALA A 227 33.80 14.40 -2.35
CA ALA A 227 32.96 15.24 -1.50
C ALA A 227 31.68 15.74 -2.21
N ASP A 228 30.88 14.81 -2.73
CA ASP A 228 29.67 15.07 -3.51
C ASP A 228 28.35 14.88 -2.72
N GLY A 229 28.45 14.61 -1.42
CA GLY A 229 27.32 14.39 -0.53
C GLY A 229 26.72 12.98 -0.60
N THR A 230 27.45 12.01 -1.19
CA THR A 230 26.99 10.62 -1.31
C THR A 230 27.96 9.61 -0.71
N TRP A 231 27.48 8.39 -0.47
CA TRP A 231 28.29 7.27 0.02
C TRP A 231 28.88 6.49 -1.16
N HIS A 232 30.19 6.26 -1.12
CA HIS A 232 30.92 5.48 -2.12
C HIS A 232 31.41 4.17 -1.52
N HIS A 233 31.21 3.07 -2.23
CA HIS A 233 31.74 1.78 -1.78
C HIS A 233 33.23 1.66 -2.11
N LEU A 234 33.98 0.97 -1.25
CA LEU A 234 35.36 0.57 -1.50
C LEU A 234 35.47 -0.92 -1.22
N THR A 235 35.79 -1.71 -2.25
CA THR A 235 36.25 -3.10 -2.09
C THR A 235 37.77 -3.15 -2.17
N MET A 236 38.42 -3.82 -1.22
CA MET A 236 39.85 -4.13 -1.27
C MET A 236 40.10 -5.63 -1.24
N SER A 237 41.00 -6.10 -2.09
CA SER A 237 41.43 -7.49 -2.15
C SER A 237 42.95 -7.59 -1.99
N TRP A 238 43.39 -8.47 -1.11
CA TRP A 238 44.80 -8.74 -0.84
C TRP A 238 45.15 -10.18 -1.20
N ASP A 239 46.19 -10.33 -2.03
CA ASP A 239 46.79 -11.63 -2.34
C ASP A 239 48.16 -11.77 -1.64
N PRO A 240 48.29 -12.66 -0.64
CA PRO A 240 49.53 -12.82 0.13
C PRO A 240 50.68 -13.39 -0.70
N ASN A 241 50.40 -14.12 -1.79
CA ASN A 241 51.42 -14.77 -2.60
C ASN A 241 52.15 -13.76 -3.49
N SER A 242 51.36 -12.96 -4.21
CA SER A 242 51.88 -11.93 -5.11
C SER A 242 52.21 -10.63 -4.38
N ARG A 243 51.62 -10.43 -3.19
CA ARG A 243 51.70 -9.23 -2.34
C ARG A 243 51.12 -7.99 -3.00
N TYR A 244 50.08 -8.20 -3.80
CA TYR A 244 49.31 -7.12 -4.39
C TYR A 244 48.05 -6.88 -3.58
N LEU A 245 47.77 -5.59 -3.37
CA LEU A 245 46.48 -5.09 -2.95
C LEU A 245 45.82 -4.44 -4.16
N THR A 246 44.58 -4.83 -4.42
CA THR A 246 43.73 -4.23 -5.45
C THR A 246 42.57 -3.52 -4.76
N TYR A 247 42.26 -2.30 -5.20
CA TYR A 247 41.05 -1.59 -4.78
C TYR A 247 40.07 -1.46 -5.93
N TYR A 248 38.80 -1.36 -5.58
CA TYR A 248 37.68 -1.00 -6.44
C TYR A 248 36.88 0.07 -5.69
N TYR A 249 36.91 1.30 -6.18
CA TYR A 249 36.27 2.46 -5.57
C TYR A 249 35.04 2.86 -6.38
N ASP A 250 33.94 3.13 -5.67
CA ASP A 250 32.62 3.38 -6.21
C ASP A 250 32.05 2.18 -6.99
N ASP A 251 32.37 0.96 -6.55
CA ASP A 251 32.01 -0.31 -7.20
C ASP A 251 30.60 -0.81 -6.87
N ARG A 252 29.90 -0.19 -5.91
CA ARG A 252 28.53 -0.55 -5.52
C ARG A 252 27.64 0.65 -5.29
N ASP A 253 26.35 0.47 -5.58
CA ASP A 253 25.32 1.46 -5.32
C ASP A 253 24.93 1.51 -3.82
N PRO A 254 24.94 2.68 -3.16
CA PRO A 254 24.68 2.77 -1.71
C PRO A 254 23.24 2.44 -1.31
N ALA A 255 22.27 2.61 -2.20
CA ALA A 255 20.86 2.34 -1.89
C ALA A 255 20.49 0.87 -2.07
N THR A 256 21.09 0.19 -3.06
CA THR A 256 20.72 -1.16 -3.47
C THR A 256 21.79 -2.21 -3.20
N ASN A 257 23.01 -1.79 -2.90
CA ASN A 257 24.22 -2.62 -2.81
C ASN A 257 24.56 -3.41 -4.09
N ALA A 258 23.96 -3.01 -5.22
CA ALA A 258 24.21 -3.63 -6.52
C ALA A 258 25.58 -3.22 -7.07
N GLU A 259 26.26 -4.14 -7.74
CA GLU A 259 27.54 -3.86 -8.41
C GLU A 259 27.35 -2.83 -9.53
N ARG A 260 28.30 -1.91 -9.65
CA ARG A 260 28.37 -0.93 -10.72
C ARG A 260 29.28 -1.44 -11.84
N GLU A 261 28.95 -1.10 -13.08
CA GLU A 261 29.78 -1.45 -14.24
C GLU A 261 30.96 -0.50 -14.43
N ILE A 262 30.89 0.71 -13.85
CA ILE A 262 31.89 1.76 -13.95
C ILE A 262 32.32 2.11 -12.53
N PHE A 263 33.61 1.95 -12.27
CA PHE A 263 34.25 2.23 -10.99
C PHE A 263 35.76 2.45 -11.22
N ASP A 264 36.43 3.07 -10.26
CA ASP A 264 37.87 3.27 -10.28
C ASP A 264 38.56 2.06 -9.66
N SER A 265 39.67 1.62 -10.24
CA SER A 265 40.43 0.50 -9.69
C SER A 265 41.91 0.60 -10.04
N ASP A 266 42.75 0.15 -9.12
CA ASP A 266 44.16 -0.08 -9.39
C ASP A 266 44.68 -1.22 -8.51
N THR A 267 45.87 -1.69 -8.85
CA THR A 267 46.54 -2.82 -8.19
C THR A 267 48.00 -2.47 -7.95
N PHE A 268 48.42 -2.55 -6.70
CA PHE A 268 49.76 -2.15 -6.28
C PHE A 268 50.38 -3.15 -5.31
N ARG A 269 51.71 -3.18 -5.35
CA ARG A 269 52.49 -4.12 -4.54
C ARG A 269 52.78 -3.51 -3.18
N VAL A 270 52.29 -4.16 -2.13
CA VAL A 270 52.63 -3.80 -0.75
C VAL A 270 53.92 -4.52 -0.37
N LYS A 271 54.94 -3.76 0.02
CA LYS A 271 56.18 -4.34 0.54
C LYS A 271 55.95 -4.70 2.00
N SER A 272 56.14 -5.97 2.34
CA SER A 272 55.91 -6.42 3.72
C SER A 272 56.85 -5.72 4.70
N GLU A 273 58.06 -5.39 4.28
CA GLU A 273 59.03 -4.65 5.09
C GLU A 273 58.59 -3.24 5.47
N ASP A 274 57.63 -2.64 4.75
CA ASP A 274 57.09 -1.32 5.07
C ASP A 274 56.10 -1.40 6.24
N VAL A 275 55.49 -2.57 6.47
CA VAL A 275 54.42 -2.79 7.47
C VAL A 275 54.88 -3.68 8.63
N ALA A 276 55.66 -4.73 8.35
CA ALA A 276 55.99 -5.80 9.28
C ALA A 276 57.38 -5.61 9.90
N THR A 277 57.42 -5.14 11.15
CA THR A 277 58.62 -5.17 11.99
C THR A 277 58.31 -5.82 13.35
N GLY A 278 59.30 -6.44 14.00
CA GLY A 278 59.14 -7.07 15.32
C GLY A 278 58.70 -8.55 15.30
N SER A 279 57.99 -8.99 16.35
CA SER A 279 57.63 -10.40 16.60
C SER A 279 56.31 -10.87 15.98
N ASP A 280 55.42 -9.96 15.57
CA ASP A 280 54.17 -10.24 14.84
C ASP A 280 54.34 -9.83 13.36
N GLN A 281 55.22 -10.51 12.61
CA GLN A 281 55.54 -10.12 11.23
C GLN A 281 54.41 -10.41 10.24
N ASP A 282 53.47 -11.27 10.61
CA ASP A 282 52.41 -11.75 9.72
C ASP A 282 51.07 -11.02 9.96
N LYS A 283 50.97 -10.20 11.01
CA LYS A 283 49.71 -9.54 11.43
C LYS A 283 49.94 -8.06 11.72
N ALA A 284 49.05 -7.23 11.19
CA ALA A 284 49.08 -5.78 11.36
C ALA A 284 47.70 -5.25 11.79
N TYR A 285 47.67 -4.08 12.40
CA TYR A 285 46.44 -3.32 12.54
C TYR A 285 46.04 -2.77 11.18
N TRP A 286 44.73 -2.63 10.96
CA TRP A 286 44.21 -1.90 9.83
C TRP A 286 43.16 -0.91 10.30
N GLY A 287 42.97 0.15 9.54
CA GLY A 287 42.10 1.23 9.96
C GLY A 287 41.92 2.29 8.92
N ILE A 288 41.20 3.33 9.31
CA ILE A 288 41.00 4.53 8.53
C ILE A 288 41.49 5.71 9.35
N THR A 289 42.28 6.58 8.73
CA THR A 289 42.62 7.90 9.27
C THR A 289 41.98 8.97 8.40
N GLY A 290 41.89 10.19 8.89
CA GLY A 290 41.43 11.33 8.11
C GLY A 290 41.70 12.64 8.82
N ALA A 291 41.65 13.72 8.08
CA ALA A 291 41.92 15.06 8.61
C ALA A 291 41.06 16.12 7.93
N THR A 292 40.97 17.28 8.56
CA THR A 292 40.53 18.53 7.94
C THR A 292 41.63 19.59 8.08
N GLY A 293 41.64 20.54 7.16
CA GLY A 293 42.52 21.70 7.20
C GLY A 293 41.91 22.87 7.97
N PRO A 294 42.60 24.02 7.98
CA PRO A 294 42.05 25.23 8.57
C PRO A 294 40.84 25.77 7.79
N ASN A 295 40.84 25.62 6.46
CA ASN A 295 39.81 26.18 5.57
C ASN A 295 39.02 25.13 4.78
N ASN A 296 39.60 23.95 4.56
CA ASN A 296 38.96 22.83 3.85
C ASN A 296 38.48 21.81 4.89
N GLN A 297 37.17 21.62 4.98
CA GLN A 297 36.54 20.86 6.05
C GLN A 297 35.37 20.09 5.46
N ALA A 298 35.18 18.86 5.93
CA ALA A 298 34.04 18.03 5.56
C ALA A 298 33.77 16.98 6.64
N ASN A 299 32.56 16.46 6.68
CA ASN A 299 32.29 15.25 7.45
C ASN A 299 32.91 14.07 6.71
N ASN A 300 33.99 13.51 7.27
CA ASN A 300 34.58 12.27 6.77
C ASN A 300 34.03 11.11 7.58
N LEU A 301 33.24 10.25 6.95
CA LEU A 301 32.58 9.12 7.61
C LEU A 301 32.98 7.81 6.93
N VAL A 302 33.09 6.76 7.75
CA VAL A 302 33.28 5.39 7.25
C VAL A 302 32.33 4.41 7.93
N MET A 303 31.84 3.46 7.15
CA MET A 303 31.20 2.24 7.64
C MET A 303 31.99 1.04 7.12
N ILE A 304 32.05 -0.03 7.90
CA ILE A 304 32.62 -1.29 7.44
C ILE A 304 31.48 -2.20 7.02
N ASP A 305 31.46 -2.57 5.74
CA ASP A 305 30.47 -3.51 5.20
C ASP A 305 30.81 -4.94 5.62
N HIS A 306 32.02 -5.38 5.26
CA HIS A 306 32.54 -6.69 5.62
C HIS A 306 34.08 -6.69 5.71
N ALA A 307 34.65 -7.63 6.47
CA ALA A 307 36.09 -7.86 6.48
C ALA A 307 36.38 -9.33 6.73
N SER A 308 37.09 -9.97 5.80
CA SER A 308 37.41 -11.40 5.90
C SER A 308 38.32 -11.74 7.08
N SER A 309 39.00 -10.75 7.69
CA SER A 309 39.74 -10.91 8.96
C SER A 309 38.84 -11.43 10.08
N LEU A 310 37.54 -11.12 10.03
CA LEU A 310 36.54 -11.50 11.03
C LEU A 310 35.87 -12.85 10.73
N GLY A 311 36.32 -13.56 9.68
CA GLY A 311 35.74 -14.80 9.17
C GLY A 311 34.82 -14.58 7.98
N LYS A 312 34.48 -15.67 7.29
CA LYS A 312 33.55 -15.65 6.15
C LYS A 312 32.22 -16.25 6.57
N VAL A 313 31.12 -15.56 6.27
CA VAL A 313 29.77 -16.09 6.45
C VAL A 313 29.12 -16.24 5.08
N THR A 314 28.54 -17.40 4.82
CA THR A 314 27.60 -17.59 3.71
C THR A 314 26.20 -17.58 4.30
N ALA A 315 25.34 -16.68 3.82
CA ALA A 315 24.00 -16.51 4.34
C ALA A 315 22.95 -16.70 3.23
N ASN A 316 21.93 -17.49 3.49
CA ASN A 316 20.86 -17.81 2.54
C ASN A 316 19.48 -17.61 3.17
N VAL A 317 18.49 -17.32 2.33
CA VAL A 317 17.08 -17.19 2.74
C VAL A 317 16.17 -18.02 1.86
N HIS A 318 15.20 -18.67 2.50
CA HIS A 318 14.15 -19.43 1.86
C HIS A 318 12.80 -19.09 2.49
N LEU A 319 11.74 -19.16 1.69
CA LEU A 319 10.36 -19.16 2.17
C LEU A 319 9.75 -20.50 1.78
N ASP A 320 9.25 -21.23 2.77
CA ASP A 320 8.72 -22.58 2.61
C ASP A 320 7.25 -22.60 3.07
N ASP A 321 6.37 -23.20 2.27
CA ASP A 321 4.99 -23.53 2.65
C ASP A 321 4.98 -24.92 3.26
N GLU A 322 4.91 -24.96 4.59
CA GLU A 322 4.94 -26.17 5.39
C GLU A 322 3.65 -26.97 5.31
N THR A 323 2.55 -26.36 4.88
CA THR A 323 1.29 -27.06 4.68
C THR A 323 1.33 -27.86 3.39
N MET A 324 1.81 -27.25 2.31
CA MET A 324 1.90 -27.87 0.99
C MET A 324 3.24 -28.59 0.73
N LYS A 325 4.22 -28.45 1.62
CA LYS A 325 5.58 -29.02 1.50
C LYS A 325 6.30 -28.60 0.22
N GLN A 326 6.29 -27.30 -0.06
CA GLN A 326 6.90 -26.70 -1.24
C GLN A 326 7.66 -25.41 -0.91
N SER A 327 8.62 -25.06 -1.75
CA SER A 327 9.26 -23.75 -1.70
C SER A 327 8.36 -22.68 -2.32
N VAL A 328 8.40 -21.47 -1.77
CA VAL A 328 7.60 -20.33 -2.18
C VAL A 328 8.47 -19.36 -2.97
N THR A 329 7.97 -18.95 -4.13
CA THR A 329 8.58 -17.96 -5.02
C THR A 329 7.56 -16.85 -5.32
N ALA A 330 7.98 -15.80 -6.03
CA ALA A 330 7.10 -14.70 -6.45
C ALA A 330 5.84 -15.16 -7.21
N GLU A 331 5.93 -16.30 -7.91
CA GLU A 331 4.80 -16.87 -8.66
C GLU A 331 3.94 -17.86 -7.86
N THR A 332 4.40 -18.29 -6.68
CA THR A 332 3.68 -19.25 -5.85
C THR A 332 2.42 -18.59 -5.27
N THR A 333 1.28 -19.29 -5.37
CA THR A 333 0.03 -18.91 -4.70
C THR A 333 -0.21 -19.83 -3.51
N VAL A 334 -0.31 -19.25 -2.31
CA VAL A 334 -0.58 -19.96 -1.05
C VAL A 334 -2.04 -19.78 -0.66
N ALA A 335 -2.64 -20.78 0.00
CA ALA A 335 -4.00 -20.68 0.51
C ALA A 335 -4.04 -19.94 1.86
N ALA A 336 -5.19 -19.37 2.18
CA ALA A 336 -5.43 -18.84 3.52
C ALA A 336 -5.34 -19.96 4.57
N GLY A 337 -4.60 -19.71 5.64
CA GLY A 337 -4.37 -20.67 6.72
C GLY A 337 -3.13 -21.54 6.53
N ASP A 338 -2.52 -21.56 5.34
CA ASP A 338 -1.26 -22.26 5.10
C ASP A 338 -0.16 -21.74 6.02
N GLN A 339 0.65 -22.66 6.52
CA GLN A 339 1.75 -22.38 7.42
C GLN A 339 3.00 -22.06 6.61
N LEU A 340 3.45 -20.81 6.68
CA LEU A 340 4.66 -20.35 5.99
C LEU A 340 5.81 -20.20 6.98
N THR A 341 7.01 -20.62 6.57
CA THR A 341 8.25 -20.49 7.34
C THR A 341 9.30 -19.74 6.52
N TYR A 342 9.73 -18.60 7.06
CA TYR A 342 10.93 -17.89 6.60
C TYR A 342 12.13 -18.55 7.28
N ARG A 343 13.04 -19.10 6.49
CA ARG A 343 14.22 -19.84 6.93
C ARG A 343 15.48 -19.11 6.48
N TYR A 344 16.25 -18.63 7.43
CA TYR A 344 17.54 -17.97 7.21
C TYR A 344 18.65 -18.89 7.69
N GLU A 345 19.63 -19.16 6.85
CA GLU A 345 20.74 -20.08 7.12
C GLU A 345 22.06 -19.33 7.09
N PHE A 346 22.92 -19.60 8.07
CA PHE A 346 24.22 -18.97 8.24
C PHE A 346 25.27 -20.05 8.41
N ASP A 347 26.21 -20.11 7.46
CA ASP A 347 27.39 -20.97 7.50
C ASP A 347 28.63 -20.11 7.74
N TYR A 348 29.22 -20.26 8.91
CA TYR A 348 30.38 -19.49 9.35
C TYR A 348 31.68 -20.30 9.21
N GLN A 349 32.64 -19.70 8.52
CA GLN A 349 33.99 -20.20 8.32
C GLN A 349 34.96 -19.25 9.02
N PRO A 350 35.41 -19.57 10.26
CA PRO A 350 36.34 -18.72 10.98
C PRO A 350 37.72 -18.74 10.31
N THR A 351 38.47 -17.64 10.47
CA THR A 351 39.85 -17.52 9.93
C THR A 351 40.86 -18.37 10.70
N ASP A 352 40.61 -18.60 11.99
CA ASP A 352 41.36 -19.50 12.86
C ASP A 352 40.44 -20.15 13.91
N ASP A 353 40.99 -21.02 14.75
CA ASP A 353 40.21 -21.83 15.71
C ASP A 353 39.63 -21.01 16.87
N GLU A 354 40.13 -19.79 17.09
CA GLU A 354 39.69 -18.89 18.16
C GLU A 354 38.70 -17.82 17.67
N GLN A 355 38.68 -17.53 16.37
CA GLN A 355 37.84 -16.48 15.78
C GLN A 355 36.34 -16.83 15.84
N GLU A 356 35.56 -16.06 16.58
CA GLU A 356 34.11 -16.25 16.74
C GLU A 356 33.28 -15.16 16.06
N LEU A 357 32.20 -15.56 15.39
CA LEU A 357 31.11 -14.67 14.99
C LEU A 357 30.30 -14.33 16.24
N GLN A 358 30.19 -13.06 16.58
CA GLN A 358 29.42 -12.66 17.76
C GLN A 358 27.92 -12.93 17.59
N PRO A 359 27.18 -13.09 18.70
CA PRO A 359 25.73 -13.26 18.62
C PRO A 359 25.08 -12.14 17.82
N LEU A 360 24.23 -12.52 16.86
CA LEU A 360 23.55 -11.58 15.99
C LEU A 360 22.23 -11.11 16.62
N THR A 361 21.78 -9.94 16.19
CA THR A 361 20.42 -9.44 16.38
C THR A 361 19.74 -9.46 15.03
N MET A 362 18.60 -10.16 14.95
CA MET A 362 17.71 -10.11 13.82
C MET A 362 16.67 -9.02 14.04
N THR A 363 16.43 -8.19 13.03
CA THR A 363 15.27 -7.30 12.96
C THR A 363 14.54 -7.54 11.63
N MET A 364 13.22 -7.70 11.70
CA MET A 364 12.39 -7.96 10.53
C MET A 364 10.99 -7.38 10.78
N PRO A 365 10.42 -6.57 9.87
CA PRO A 365 9.00 -6.22 9.95
C PRO A 365 8.14 -7.49 9.94
N VAL A 366 7.03 -7.49 10.69
CA VAL A 366 6.05 -8.58 10.58
C VAL A 366 5.52 -8.59 9.14
N PRO A 367 5.69 -9.69 8.37
CA PRO A 367 5.27 -9.74 6.98
C PRO A 367 3.77 -9.45 6.84
N GLU A 368 3.41 -8.61 5.88
CA GLU A 368 2.02 -8.19 5.70
C GLU A 368 1.11 -9.40 5.41
N GLY A 369 -0.02 -9.51 6.10
CA GLY A 369 -0.96 -10.59 5.87
C GLY A 369 -0.52 -11.95 6.43
N LEU A 370 0.42 -11.98 7.36
CA LEU A 370 0.87 -13.18 8.05
C LEU A 370 0.58 -13.08 9.56
N ASP A 371 -0.12 -14.06 10.12
CA ASP A 371 -0.21 -14.23 11.58
C ASP A 371 1.00 -15.01 12.07
N VAL A 372 2.06 -14.30 12.44
CA VAL A 372 3.30 -14.91 12.96
C VAL A 372 2.99 -15.61 14.29
N THR A 373 3.29 -16.90 14.36
CA THR A 373 3.06 -17.74 15.55
C THR A 373 4.30 -17.84 16.44
N GLY A 374 5.47 -17.49 15.91
CA GLY A 374 6.76 -17.54 16.59
C GLY A 374 7.80 -18.21 15.70
N GLY A 375 8.78 -18.86 16.32
CA GLY A 375 9.86 -19.49 15.59
C GLY A 375 10.94 -20.06 16.48
N GLN A 376 12.10 -20.33 15.90
CA GLN A 376 13.27 -20.79 16.64
C GLN A 376 14.59 -20.45 15.92
N ILE A 377 15.66 -20.36 16.68
CA ILE A 377 17.04 -20.44 16.18
C ILE A 377 17.57 -21.82 16.54
N SER A 378 18.18 -22.53 15.60
CA SER A 378 18.85 -23.81 15.84
C SER A 378 20.29 -23.75 15.39
N TYR A 379 21.18 -24.37 16.15
CA TYR A 379 22.62 -24.37 15.88
C TYR A 379 23.15 -25.77 15.58
N SER A 380 24.31 -25.88 14.93
CA SER A 380 24.96 -27.17 14.64
C SER A 380 25.34 -27.99 15.88
N ASP A 381 25.46 -27.34 17.05
CA ASP A 381 25.69 -28.00 18.34
C ASP A 381 24.39 -28.47 19.03
N GLN A 382 23.27 -28.53 18.30
CA GLN A 382 21.94 -28.95 18.73
C GLN A 382 21.27 -28.04 19.76
N LYS A 383 21.90 -26.93 20.17
CA LYS A 383 21.22 -25.91 20.96
C LYS A 383 20.12 -25.25 20.14
N THR A 384 19.07 -24.81 20.83
CA THR A 384 17.97 -24.07 20.23
C THR A 384 17.54 -22.90 21.11
N GLU A 385 17.02 -21.85 20.47
CA GLU A 385 16.46 -20.67 21.13
C GLU A 385 15.06 -20.42 20.57
N LYS A 386 14.09 -20.13 21.44
CA LYS A 386 12.71 -19.90 21.01
C LYS A 386 12.50 -18.45 20.59
N ILE A 387 11.87 -18.24 19.44
CA ILE A 387 11.35 -16.94 19.01
C ILE A 387 9.87 -16.88 19.41
N ALA A 388 9.52 -15.95 20.29
CA ALA A 388 8.14 -15.75 20.72
C ALA A 388 7.30 -15.08 19.63
N LYS A 389 5.97 -15.24 19.71
CA LYS A 389 5.04 -14.48 18.87
C LYS A 389 5.27 -12.97 19.08
N PRO A 390 5.49 -12.18 18.00
CA PRO A 390 5.69 -10.75 18.12
C PRO A 390 4.44 -10.06 18.69
N GLN A 391 4.66 -9.07 19.56
CA GLN A 391 3.57 -8.23 20.13
C GLN A 391 3.35 -6.92 19.36
N GLY A 392 4.26 -6.59 18.43
CA GLY A 392 4.22 -5.37 17.63
C GLY A 392 4.37 -5.65 16.14
N LYS A 393 4.67 -4.60 15.37
CA LYS A 393 4.86 -4.67 13.91
C LYS A 393 6.26 -5.12 13.49
N GLN A 394 7.14 -5.41 14.44
CA GLN A 394 8.51 -5.81 14.19
C GLN A 394 8.83 -7.05 15.03
N ILE A 395 9.61 -7.94 14.44
CA ILE A 395 10.26 -9.08 15.09
C ILE A 395 11.70 -8.64 15.35
N GLN A 396 12.07 -8.60 16.63
CA GLN A 396 13.44 -8.37 17.06
C GLN A 396 13.88 -9.54 17.93
N VAL A 397 14.98 -10.18 17.56
CA VAL A 397 15.50 -11.36 18.25
C VAL A 397 17.00 -11.22 18.41
N LYS A 398 17.48 -11.21 19.65
CA LYS A 398 18.90 -11.27 19.97
C LYS A 398 19.30 -12.71 20.21
N TRP A 399 20.28 -13.20 19.47
CA TRP A 399 20.84 -14.53 19.64
C TRP A 399 21.59 -14.60 20.96
N SER A 400 21.48 -15.71 21.67
CA SER A 400 22.26 -15.95 22.89
C SER A 400 23.64 -16.53 22.61
N GLN A 401 23.83 -17.14 21.43
CA GLN A 401 25.08 -17.77 21.01
C GLN A 401 25.63 -17.10 19.74
N GLY A 402 26.96 -16.97 19.69
CA GLY A 402 27.71 -16.71 18.46
C GLY A 402 28.05 -17.99 17.71
N LEU A 403 28.64 -17.87 16.52
CA LEU A 403 29.14 -19.01 15.74
C LEU A 403 30.66 -19.17 15.90
N SER A 404 31.11 -20.41 15.88
CA SER A 404 32.52 -20.80 16.01
C SER A 404 32.82 -21.97 15.09
N LYS A 405 34.06 -22.48 15.11
CA LYS A 405 34.42 -23.70 14.35
C LYS A 405 33.56 -24.91 14.73
N GLN A 406 33.24 -25.07 16.01
CA GLN A 406 32.39 -26.18 16.50
C GLN A 406 30.90 -25.87 16.28
N ARG A 407 30.48 -24.62 16.47
CA ARG A 407 29.12 -24.13 16.21
C ARG A 407 29.09 -23.32 14.91
N HIS A 408 29.39 -23.95 13.78
CA HIS A 408 29.60 -23.26 12.50
C HIS A 408 28.31 -22.95 11.73
N HIS A 409 27.18 -23.55 12.08
CA HIS A 409 25.91 -23.33 11.39
C HIS A 409 24.81 -22.84 12.33
N ALA A 410 24.02 -21.87 11.88
CA ALA A 410 22.75 -21.46 12.48
C ALA A 410 21.62 -21.41 11.45
N THR A 411 20.44 -21.85 11.86
CA THR A 411 19.20 -21.66 11.12
C THR A 411 18.20 -20.88 11.97
N VAL A 412 17.72 -19.74 11.45
CA VAL A 412 16.62 -18.98 12.04
C VAL A 412 15.35 -19.31 11.27
N ARG A 413 14.30 -19.74 11.98
CA ARG A 413 12.97 -19.98 11.43
C ARG A 413 11.97 -19.02 12.05
N VAL A 414 11.25 -18.26 11.23
CA VAL A 414 10.08 -17.48 11.61
C VAL A 414 8.87 -18.06 10.91
N THR A 415 7.86 -18.46 11.68
CA THR A 415 6.71 -19.20 11.18
C THR A 415 5.42 -18.44 11.45
N GLY A 416 4.49 -18.50 10.51
CA GLY A 416 3.17 -17.89 10.64
C GLY A 416 2.14 -18.53 9.73
N LYS A 417 0.88 -18.10 9.85
CA LYS A 417 -0.21 -18.53 8.97
C LYS A 417 -0.62 -17.42 8.02
N ALA A 418 -0.79 -17.73 6.74
CA ALA A 418 -1.31 -16.79 5.76
C ALA A 418 -2.73 -16.35 6.17
N LEU A 419 -2.95 -15.05 6.31
CA LEU A 419 -4.26 -14.52 6.67
C LEU A 419 -5.23 -14.60 5.49
N PRO A 420 -6.53 -14.82 5.75
CA PRO A 420 -7.53 -14.87 4.70
C PRO A 420 -7.66 -13.53 4.00
N THR A 421 -7.93 -13.59 2.70
CA THR A 421 -8.14 -12.43 1.84
C THR A 421 -9.42 -12.63 1.04
N ARG A 422 -10.13 -11.53 0.72
CA ARG A 422 -11.37 -11.60 -0.07
C ARG A 422 -11.10 -11.79 -1.57
N GLN A 423 -9.90 -11.47 -2.03
CA GLN A 423 -9.48 -11.57 -3.43
C GLN A 423 -7.99 -11.91 -3.46
N PRO A 424 -7.46 -12.45 -4.57
CA PRO A 424 -6.03 -12.70 -4.69
C PRO A 424 -5.23 -11.42 -4.41
N VAL A 425 -4.22 -11.53 -3.54
CA VAL A 425 -3.31 -10.41 -3.25
C VAL A 425 -1.86 -10.86 -3.32
N THR A 426 -0.98 -10.00 -3.82
CA THR A 426 0.46 -10.20 -3.73
C THR A 426 0.95 -9.66 -2.39
N ARG A 427 1.68 -10.49 -1.64
CA ARG A 427 2.44 -10.10 -0.46
C ARG A 427 3.85 -9.70 -0.87
N PRO A 428 4.34 -8.53 -0.45
CA PRO A 428 5.67 -8.06 -0.85
C PRO A 428 6.76 -8.95 -0.28
N ALA A 429 7.96 -8.85 -0.86
CA ALA A 429 9.17 -9.46 -0.31
C ALA A 429 9.42 -8.97 1.12
N ALA A 430 9.91 -9.87 1.98
CA ALA A 430 10.20 -9.55 3.38
C ALA A 430 11.71 -9.44 3.60
N VAL A 431 12.16 -8.30 4.11
CA VAL A 431 13.57 -8.01 4.36
C VAL A 431 13.88 -8.23 5.84
N ALA A 432 14.87 -9.05 6.14
CA ALA A 432 15.41 -9.25 7.47
C ALA A 432 16.85 -8.74 7.55
N GLN A 433 17.14 -7.91 8.54
CA GLN A 433 18.47 -7.43 8.86
C GLN A 433 19.06 -8.24 10.01
N PHE A 434 20.29 -8.70 9.85
CA PHE A 434 21.07 -9.36 10.88
C PHE A 434 22.31 -8.51 11.15
N TYR A 435 22.63 -8.28 12.43
CA TYR A 435 23.86 -7.56 12.80
C TYR A 435 24.36 -8.00 14.18
N GLY A 436 25.67 -8.08 14.34
CA GLY A 436 26.37 -8.39 15.59
C GLY A 436 27.71 -7.68 15.63
N GLY A 437 28.47 -7.82 16.73
CA GLY A 437 29.67 -7.02 16.97
C GLY A 437 30.80 -7.12 15.93
N ASN A 438 30.72 -8.04 14.97
CA ASN A 438 31.68 -8.22 13.89
C ASN A 438 31.07 -8.75 12.59
N TYR A 439 29.76 -8.58 12.38
CA TYR A 439 29.10 -9.03 11.17
C TYR A 439 27.76 -8.34 10.96
N GLN A 440 27.38 -8.16 9.71
CA GLN A 440 26.05 -7.73 9.33
C GLN A 440 25.67 -8.36 7.99
N THR A 441 24.37 -8.57 7.78
CA THR A 441 23.84 -8.88 6.44
C THR A 441 22.35 -8.57 6.36
N THR A 442 21.88 -8.26 5.16
CA THR A 442 20.47 -8.11 4.83
C THR A 442 20.03 -9.26 3.93
N LEU A 443 18.94 -9.93 4.28
CA LEU A 443 18.40 -11.05 3.49
C LEU A 443 16.94 -10.79 3.12
N THR A 444 16.64 -10.92 1.83
CA THR A 444 15.30 -10.65 1.27
C THR A 444 14.62 -11.95 0.87
N ALA A 445 13.59 -12.34 1.62
CA ALA A 445 12.72 -13.45 1.25
C ALA A 445 11.76 -13.03 0.12
N PRO A 446 11.39 -13.94 -0.80
CA PRO A 446 10.61 -13.60 -1.97
C PRO A 446 9.19 -13.11 -1.61
N ALA A 447 8.62 -12.31 -2.51
CA ALA A 447 7.18 -12.04 -2.54
C ALA A 447 6.39 -13.33 -2.84
N TYR A 448 5.07 -13.33 -2.62
CA TYR A 448 4.19 -14.45 -2.99
C TYR A 448 2.73 -14.01 -3.13
N LYS A 449 1.88 -14.84 -3.73
CA LYS A 449 0.43 -14.57 -3.88
C LYS A 449 -0.36 -15.32 -2.81
N VAL A 450 -1.41 -14.73 -2.26
CA VAL A 450 -2.38 -15.42 -1.40
C VAL A 450 -3.67 -15.58 -2.17
N ALA A 451 -4.23 -16.80 -2.19
CA ALA A 451 -5.52 -17.07 -2.79
C ALA A 451 -6.64 -16.31 -2.06
N GLY A 452 -7.54 -15.69 -2.84
CA GLY A 452 -8.75 -15.07 -2.31
C GLY A 452 -9.82 -16.12 -2.00
N GLY A 453 -10.51 -15.97 -0.86
CA GLY A 453 -11.72 -16.72 -0.55
C GLY A 453 -12.97 -16.10 -1.19
N LEU A 454 -13.96 -16.93 -1.52
CA LEU A 454 -15.28 -16.52 -2.02
C LEU A 454 -16.29 -16.43 -0.87
N TYR A 455 -16.62 -15.20 -0.45
CA TYR A 455 -17.70 -14.89 0.47
C TYR A 455 -18.88 -14.29 -0.29
N LEU A 456 -19.80 -15.13 -0.77
CA LEU A 456 -20.90 -14.66 -1.60
C LEU A 456 -21.93 -13.86 -0.78
N LYS A 457 -22.16 -12.61 -1.17
CA LYS A 457 -23.17 -11.71 -0.59
C LYS A 457 -24.15 -11.31 -1.67
N LEU A 458 -25.44 -11.59 -1.45
CA LEU A 458 -26.54 -11.12 -2.27
C LEU A 458 -27.19 -9.92 -1.58
N THR A 459 -27.26 -8.79 -2.27
CA THR A 459 -27.75 -7.52 -1.73
C THR A 459 -29.02 -7.09 -2.45
N ASN A 460 -30.06 -6.70 -1.71
CA ASN A 460 -31.25 -6.02 -2.26
C ASN A 460 -30.84 -4.60 -2.69
N LEU A 461 -31.09 -4.24 -3.94
CA LEU A 461 -30.79 -2.91 -4.49
C LEU A 461 -32.02 -2.02 -4.62
N GLY A 462 -33.22 -2.54 -4.35
CA GLY A 462 -34.46 -1.78 -4.37
C GLY A 462 -35.13 -1.74 -3.00
N ASP A 463 -36.45 -1.60 -3.01
CA ASP A 463 -37.24 -1.52 -1.78
C ASP A 463 -37.35 -2.89 -1.07
N ASP A 464 -37.59 -2.88 0.23
CA ASP A 464 -37.87 -4.09 1.01
C ASP A 464 -39.32 -4.59 0.82
N MET A 465 -40.21 -3.69 0.36
CA MET A 465 -41.61 -3.96 0.08
C MET A 465 -42.04 -3.33 -1.25
N TYR A 466 -42.70 -4.11 -2.11
CA TYR A 466 -43.27 -3.62 -3.36
C TYR A 466 -44.80 -3.74 -3.34
N LEU A 467 -45.49 -2.65 -3.64
CA LEU A 467 -46.92 -2.64 -3.94
C LEU A 467 -47.14 -2.96 -5.41
N VAL A 468 -47.79 -4.10 -5.68
CA VAL A 468 -48.06 -4.59 -7.03
C VAL A 468 -49.54 -4.41 -7.35
N LYS A 469 -49.86 -3.62 -8.38
CA LYS A 469 -51.25 -3.48 -8.85
C LYS A 469 -51.80 -4.84 -9.31
N ARG A 470 -53.12 -5.03 -9.25
CA ARG A 470 -53.79 -6.31 -9.55
C ARG A 470 -53.37 -6.95 -10.88
N ASP A 471 -53.19 -6.15 -11.92
CA ASP A 471 -52.76 -6.57 -13.26
C ASP A 471 -51.39 -5.96 -13.66
N GLY A 472 -50.61 -5.52 -12.68
CA GLY A 472 -49.30 -4.89 -12.90
C GLY A 472 -48.15 -5.87 -12.98
N THR A 473 -46.96 -5.33 -13.20
CA THR A 473 -45.68 -6.03 -13.06
C THR A 473 -44.77 -5.17 -12.19
N THR A 474 -44.03 -5.78 -11.27
CA THR A 474 -42.96 -5.11 -10.53
C THR A 474 -41.60 -5.66 -10.95
N THR A 475 -40.52 -4.93 -10.65
CA THR A 475 -39.14 -5.36 -10.91
C THR A 475 -38.34 -5.32 -9.63
N VAL A 476 -37.76 -6.46 -9.26
CA VAL A 476 -36.85 -6.59 -8.12
C VAL A 476 -35.41 -6.55 -8.63
N LYS A 477 -34.55 -5.76 -7.98
CA LYS A 477 -33.12 -5.65 -8.29
C LYS A 477 -32.27 -6.22 -7.15
N VAL A 478 -31.38 -7.15 -7.47
CA VAL A 478 -30.40 -7.69 -6.51
C VAL A 478 -29.00 -7.75 -7.14
N ARG A 479 -27.95 -7.79 -6.30
CA ARG A 479 -26.57 -7.94 -6.77
C ARG A 479 -25.80 -8.96 -5.95
N LEU A 480 -25.11 -9.86 -6.65
CA LEU A 480 -24.19 -10.84 -6.09
C LEU A 480 -22.75 -10.30 -6.10
N GLN A 481 -22.07 -10.37 -4.95
CA GLN A 481 -20.71 -9.85 -4.73
C GLN A 481 -19.89 -10.83 -3.89
N ASN A 482 -18.56 -10.67 -3.89
CA ASN A 482 -17.68 -11.30 -2.91
C ASN A 482 -17.49 -10.36 -1.71
N GLY A 483 -18.38 -10.46 -0.73
CA GLY A 483 -18.57 -9.44 0.29
C GLY A 483 -19.04 -8.15 -0.37
N ASP A 484 -18.18 -7.14 -0.39
CA ASP A 484 -18.49 -5.84 -0.97
C ASP A 484 -17.76 -5.61 -2.32
N ILE A 485 -17.05 -6.62 -2.82
CA ILE A 485 -16.25 -6.57 -4.05
C ILE A 485 -17.05 -7.16 -5.23
N PRO A 486 -17.08 -6.52 -6.41
CA PRO A 486 -17.67 -7.10 -7.62
C PRO A 486 -17.05 -8.46 -7.98
N LEU A 487 -17.84 -9.37 -8.55
CA LEU A 487 -17.36 -10.63 -9.10
C LEU A 487 -17.10 -10.49 -10.59
N GLU A 488 -16.09 -11.20 -11.12
CA GLU A 488 -15.91 -11.31 -12.57
C GLU A 488 -17.09 -12.07 -13.21
N PRO A 489 -17.51 -11.74 -14.45
CA PRO A 489 -18.65 -12.38 -15.11
C PRO A 489 -18.59 -13.92 -15.13
N ALA A 490 -17.42 -14.48 -15.44
CA ALA A 490 -17.21 -15.94 -15.46
C ALA A 490 -17.34 -16.59 -14.07
N THR A 491 -17.13 -15.84 -12.99
CA THR A 491 -17.39 -16.31 -11.63
C THR A 491 -18.87 -16.23 -11.31
N VAL A 492 -19.57 -15.16 -11.70
CA VAL A 492 -21.01 -15.00 -11.51
C VAL A 492 -21.79 -16.15 -12.14
N ASP A 493 -21.40 -16.59 -13.34
CA ASP A 493 -22.05 -17.69 -14.07
C ASP A 493 -22.03 -19.04 -13.32
N GLN A 494 -21.12 -19.21 -12.35
CA GLN A 494 -21.02 -20.42 -11.52
C GLN A 494 -22.01 -20.43 -10.35
N TYR A 495 -22.71 -19.32 -10.10
CA TYR A 495 -23.61 -19.12 -8.96
C TYR A 495 -24.99 -18.61 -9.41
N PRO A 496 -25.79 -19.44 -10.12
CA PRO A 496 -27.13 -19.06 -10.55
C PRO A 496 -28.03 -18.71 -9.36
N LEU A 497 -28.94 -17.76 -9.59
CA LEU A 497 -29.90 -17.32 -8.58
C LEU A 497 -31.09 -18.27 -8.49
N GLN A 498 -31.39 -18.73 -7.27
CA GLN A 498 -32.59 -19.51 -6.94
C GLN A 498 -33.67 -18.58 -6.40
N LEU A 499 -34.91 -18.83 -6.83
CA LEU A 499 -36.09 -18.06 -6.47
C LEU A 499 -37.12 -18.95 -5.79
N LYS A 500 -37.57 -18.54 -4.60
CA LYS A 500 -38.74 -19.11 -3.93
C LYS A 500 -39.81 -18.03 -3.76
N LEU A 501 -41.04 -18.35 -4.12
CA LEU A 501 -42.20 -17.49 -3.94
C LEU A 501 -43.21 -18.23 -3.05
N ASN A 502 -43.59 -17.63 -1.93
CA ASN A 502 -44.49 -18.22 -0.93
C ASN A 502 -44.04 -19.64 -0.51
N GLY A 503 -42.74 -19.82 -0.30
CA GLY A 503 -42.12 -21.09 0.09
C GLY A 503 -41.92 -22.12 -1.03
N LYS A 504 -42.44 -21.88 -2.24
CA LYS A 504 -42.29 -22.79 -3.39
C LYS A 504 -41.16 -22.34 -4.31
N ALA A 505 -40.28 -23.26 -4.70
CA ALA A 505 -39.22 -22.98 -5.67
C ALA A 505 -39.79 -22.82 -7.10
N HIS A 506 -39.23 -21.87 -7.85
CA HIS A 506 -39.59 -21.59 -9.23
C HIS A 506 -38.34 -21.41 -10.09
N ALA A 507 -38.42 -21.77 -11.37
CA ALA A 507 -37.36 -21.45 -12.31
C ALA A 507 -37.36 -19.94 -12.62
N LEU A 508 -36.17 -19.35 -12.72
CA LEU A 508 -36.02 -17.94 -13.09
C LEU A 508 -36.67 -17.61 -14.42
N THR A 509 -36.70 -18.55 -15.37
CA THR A 509 -37.34 -18.40 -16.69
C THR A 509 -38.85 -18.23 -16.63
N GLU A 510 -39.49 -18.62 -15.52
CA GLU A 510 -40.91 -18.34 -15.27
C GLU A 510 -41.16 -16.86 -14.93
N PHE A 511 -40.08 -16.11 -14.70
CA PHE A 511 -40.04 -14.67 -14.54
C PHE A 511 -39.18 -14.11 -15.70
N ALA A 512 -39.43 -12.89 -16.15
CA ALA A 512 -38.51 -12.27 -17.12
C ALA A 512 -37.29 -11.73 -16.35
N GLY A 513 -36.52 -12.65 -15.75
CA GLY A 513 -35.36 -12.39 -14.92
C GLY A 513 -34.06 -12.77 -15.62
N GLY A 514 -33.06 -11.89 -15.56
CA GLY A 514 -31.75 -12.13 -16.17
C GLY A 514 -30.67 -11.18 -15.66
N LEU A 515 -29.42 -11.52 -15.99
CA LEU A 515 -28.30 -10.59 -15.88
C LEU A 515 -28.57 -9.40 -16.81
N VAL A 516 -28.32 -8.20 -16.31
CA VAL A 516 -28.48 -6.99 -17.10
C VAL A 516 -27.18 -6.73 -17.82
N ALA A 517 -27.16 -6.98 -19.13
CA ALA A 517 -26.09 -6.49 -19.99
C ALA A 517 -26.07 -4.96 -19.86
N ASP A 518 -24.90 -4.38 -19.56
CA ASP A 518 -24.64 -2.96 -19.28
C ASP A 518 -24.70 -2.53 -17.79
N GLU A 519 -25.05 -3.41 -16.84
CA GLU A 519 -24.87 -3.15 -15.40
C GLU A 519 -23.65 -3.90 -14.81
N VAL A 520 -23.20 -3.48 -13.62
CA VAL A 520 -22.10 -4.12 -12.87
C VAL A 520 -22.32 -5.65 -12.79
N PRO A 521 -21.31 -6.49 -13.12
CA PRO A 521 -21.42 -7.94 -13.06
C PRO A 521 -22.07 -8.46 -11.76
N GLY A 522 -22.92 -9.48 -11.88
CA GLY A 522 -23.67 -10.03 -10.76
C GLY A 522 -24.97 -9.29 -10.42
N THR A 523 -25.36 -8.26 -11.19
CA THR A 523 -26.65 -7.57 -11.02
C THR A 523 -27.77 -8.30 -11.78
N TYR A 524 -28.87 -8.61 -11.08
CA TYR A 524 -30.05 -9.26 -11.63
C TYR A 524 -31.27 -8.32 -11.54
N GLN A 525 -32.05 -8.28 -12.62
CA GLN A 525 -33.37 -7.66 -12.66
C GLN A 525 -34.43 -8.74 -12.87
N ILE A 526 -35.33 -8.90 -11.91
CA ILE A 526 -36.37 -9.94 -11.92
C ILE A 526 -37.73 -9.28 -12.07
N ARG A 527 -38.38 -9.47 -13.23
CA ARG A 527 -39.74 -8.98 -13.48
C ARG A 527 -40.78 -9.96 -12.96
N ILE A 528 -41.64 -9.48 -12.06
CA ILE A 528 -42.64 -10.27 -11.35
C ILE A 528 -44.04 -9.78 -11.75
N PRO A 529 -44.75 -10.51 -12.64
CA PRO A 529 -46.11 -10.16 -13.01
C PRO A 529 -47.10 -10.53 -11.89
N ALA A 530 -48.11 -9.68 -11.68
CA ALA A 530 -49.12 -9.86 -10.64
C ALA A 530 -49.91 -11.17 -10.78
N SER A 531 -49.99 -11.76 -11.97
CA SER A 531 -50.59 -13.07 -12.23
C SER A 531 -49.89 -14.23 -11.51
N ARG A 532 -48.66 -14.03 -11.03
CA ARG A 532 -47.87 -15.01 -10.26
C ARG A 532 -48.05 -14.86 -8.75
N LEU A 533 -48.69 -13.78 -8.32
CA LEU A 533 -48.87 -13.40 -6.93
C LEU A 533 -50.30 -13.72 -6.48
N GLN A 534 -50.43 -14.22 -5.24
CA GLN A 534 -51.72 -14.25 -4.56
C GLN A 534 -52.15 -12.82 -4.18
N GLU A 535 -53.44 -12.59 -4.01
CA GLU A 535 -53.96 -11.31 -3.49
C GLU A 535 -53.45 -11.11 -2.04
N GLY A 536 -53.02 -9.89 -1.71
CA GLY A 536 -52.37 -9.60 -0.42
C GLY A 536 -50.86 -9.89 -0.42
N GLU A 537 -50.33 -10.32 0.72
CA GLU A 537 -48.89 -10.51 0.94
C GLU A 537 -48.35 -11.74 0.22
N ASN A 538 -47.15 -11.59 -0.35
CA ASN A 538 -46.35 -12.65 -0.94
C ASN A 538 -44.89 -12.50 -0.46
N ASP A 539 -44.25 -13.62 -0.16
CA ASP A 539 -42.86 -13.69 0.31
C ASP A 539 -41.96 -14.17 -0.82
N LEU A 540 -41.09 -13.29 -1.32
CA LEU A 540 -40.08 -13.61 -2.31
C LEU A 540 -38.73 -13.82 -1.63
N ARG A 541 -38.11 -14.98 -1.81
CA ARG A 541 -36.76 -15.30 -1.32
C ARG A 541 -35.82 -15.60 -2.47
N LEU A 542 -34.65 -14.97 -2.44
CA LEU A 542 -33.62 -15.05 -3.46
C LEU A 542 -32.29 -15.49 -2.83
N GLN A 543 -31.58 -16.41 -3.47
CA GLN A 543 -30.27 -16.88 -3.01
C GLN A 543 -29.42 -17.33 -4.20
N ALA A 544 -28.14 -16.97 -4.27
CA ALA A 544 -27.23 -17.50 -5.27
C ALA A 544 -26.59 -18.81 -4.76
N VAL A 545 -26.64 -19.86 -5.58
CA VAL A 545 -26.21 -21.21 -5.18
C VAL A 545 -25.31 -21.78 -6.27
N GLY A 546 -24.07 -22.11 -5.91
CA GLY A 546 -23.11 -22.78 -6.80
C GLY A 546 -22.55 -24.05 -6.15
N HIS A 547 -21.62 -24.71 -6.84
CA HIS A 547 -21.07 -26.00 -6.40
C HIS A 547 -20.24 -25.94 -5.11
N GLN A 548 -19.60 -24.80 -4.82
CA GLN A 548 -18.65 -24.68 -3.69
C GLN A 548 -19.17 -23.83 -2.53
N SER A 549 -20.17 -22.97 -2.76
CA SER A 549 -20.65 -22.01 -1.76
C SER A 549 -22.05 -21.49 -2.12
N THR A 550 -22.72 -20.89 -1.13
CA THR A 550 -24.03 -20.25 -1.24
C THR A 550 -23.98 -18.85 -0.65
N SER A 551 -24.75 -17.92 -1.22
CA SER A 551 -24.90 -16.58 -0.64
C SER A 551 -25.84 -16.58 0.57
N ASN A 552 -25.93 -15.44 1.26
CA ASN A 552 -27.08 -15.16 2.12
C ASN A 552 -28.39 -15.19 1.30
N GLU A 553 -29.51 -15.45 2.00
CA GLU A 553 -30.86 -15.32 1.43
C GLU A 553 -31.33 -13.86 1.58
N VAL A 554 -31.97 -13.34 0.55
CA VAL A 554 -32.64 -12.03 0.54
C VAL A 554 -34.14 -12.26 0.51
N ALA A 555 -34.86 -11.73 1.50
CA ALA A 555 -36.31 -11.79 1.59
C ALA A 555 -36.93 -10.44 1.23
N ILE A 556 -37.95 -10.45 0.36
CA ILE A 556 -38.62 -9.26 -0.18
C ILE A 556 -40.12 -9.46 -0.09
N SER A 557 -40.83 -8.46 0.44
CA SER A 557 -42.29 -8.50 0.53
C SER A 557 -42.94 -7.93 -0.72
N LEU A 558 -43.90 -8.66 -1.30
CA LEU A 558 -44.68 -8.21 -2.45
C LEU A 558 -46.16 -8.21 -2.07
N VAL A 559 -46.80 -7.04 -2.07
CA VAL A 559 -48.21 -6.89 -1.71
C VAL A 559 -49.02 -6.64 -2.97
N ARG A 560 -49.78 -7.65 -3.42
CA ARG A 560 -50.68 -7.50 -4.56
C ARG A 560 -51.98 -6.84 -4.11
N SER A 561 -52.30 -5.69 -4.70
CA SER A 561 -53.53 -4.95 -4.42
C SER A 561 -54.78 -5.75 -4.81
N PRO A 562 -55.89 -5.64 -4.04
CA PRO A 562 -57.17 -6.23 -4.40
C PRO A 562 -57.78 -5.56 -5.65
N GLY A 563 -58.81 -6.18 -6.22
CA GLY A 563 -59.61 -5.53 -7.27
C GLY A 563 -60.47 -4.40 -6.72
N THR A 564 -60.84 -3.44 -7.58
CA THR A 564 -61.66 -2.28 -7.23
C THR A 564 -62.99 -2.27 -7.99
N LEU A 565 -63.99 -1.57 -7.43
CA LEU A 565 -65.23 -1.19 -8.09
C LEU A 565 -65.25 0.33 -8.24
N SER A 566 -65.46 0.82 -9.46
CA SER A 566 -65.46 2.25 -9.76
C SER A 566 -66.33 2.55 -10.98
N PHE A 567 -66.65 3.83 -11.17
CA PHE A 567 -67.17 4.28 -12.46
C PHE A 567 -66.03 4.27 -13.48
N GLU A 568 -66.30 3.69 -14.65
CA GLU A 568 -65.45 3.88 -15.83
C GLU A 568 -65.64 5.30 -16.39
N HIS A 569 -66.89 5.72 -16.52
CA HIS A 569 -67.26 7.04 -17.00
C HIS A 569 -68.65 7.42 -16.48
N VAL A 570 -68.82 8.68 -16.08
CA VAL A 570 -70.12 9.31 -15.81
C VAL A 570 -70.15 10.61 -16.61
N PRO A 571 -71.16 10.82 -17.48
CA PRO A 571 -71.23 12.02 -18.30
C PRO A 571 -71.43 13.26 -17.41
N GLN A 572 -70.64 14.31 -17.61
CA GLN A 572 -70.84 15.58 -16.90
C GLN A 572 -72.06 16.35 -17.43
N ALA A 573 -72.38 16.16 -18.71
CA ALA A 573 -73.57 16.67 -19.35
C ALA A 573 -74.09 15.60 -20.31
N ALA A 574 -75.40 15.42 -20.32
CA ALA A 574 -76.11 14.55 -21.24
C ALA A 574 -77.45 15.19 -21.60
N SER A 575 -77.95 14.93 -22.80
CA SER A 575 -79.08 15.68 -23.35
C SER A 575 -80.21 14.77 -23.84
N PHE A 576 -81.40 15.36 -23.88
CA PHE A 576 -82.58 14.80 -24.54
C PHE A 576 -82.80 15.54 -25.85
N GLU A 577 -83.45 14.87 -26.81
CA GLU A 577 -83.78 15.43 -28.11
C GLU A 577 -84.64 16.70 -27.96
N ALA A 578 -84.26 17.75 -28.68
CA ALA A 578 -85.08 18.96 -28.78
C ALA A 578 -86.39 18.63 -29.51
N HIS A 579 -87.51 19.18 -29.02
CA HIS A 579 -88.82 18.88 -29.58
C HIS A 579 -89.77 20.07 -29.51
N ALA A 580 -90.68 20.18 -30.49
CA ALA A 580 -91.72 21.20 -30.51
C ALA A 580 -92.93 20.75 -29.69
N LEU A 581 -93.38 21.59 -28.76
CA LEU A 581 -94.57 21.33 -27.95
C LEU A 581 -95.84 21.39 -28.82
N ASP A 582 -96.66 20.34 -28.79
CA ASP A 582 -97.92 20.23 -29.55
C ASP A 582 -99.17 20.31 -28.67
N GLY A 583 -99.01 20.64 -27.39
CA GLY A 583 -100.07 20.67 -26.40
C GLY A 583 -100.53 19.28 -25.94
N ARG A 584 -99.77 18.21 -26.22
CA ARG A 584 -99.98 16.85 -25.70
C ARG A 584 -98.80 16.44 -24.82
N ARG A 585 -98.98 15.34 -24.09
CA ARG A 585 -97.88 14.70 -23.35
C ARG A 585 -96.91 14.09 -24.35
N GLN A 586 -95.63 14.39 -24.21
CA GLN A 586 -94.54 13.95 -25.09
C GLN A 586 -93.47 13.21 -24.28
N LEU A 587 -92.78 12.26 -24.90
CA LEU A 587 -91.64 11.55 -24.33
C LEU A 587 -90.43 11.81 -25.21
N LEU A 588 -89.46 12.55 -24.69
CA LEU A 588 -88.27 12.94 -25.43
C LEU A 588 -87.20 11.86 -25.29
N LYS A 589 -86.60 11.50 -26.42
CA LYS A 589 -85.53 10.50 -26.45
C LYS A 589 -84.22 11.11 -25.98
N ARG A 590 -83.26 10.26 -25.65
CA ARG A 590 -81.91 10.67 -25.27
C ARG A 590 -81.03 10.85 -26.51
N HIS A 591 -80.03 11.72 -26.41
CA HIS A 591 -78.92 11.75 -27.36
C HIS A 591 -77.86 10.67 -27.03
N ASP A 592 -76.90 10.48 -27.93
CA ASP A 592 -75.81 9.49 -27.79
C ASP A 592 -74.65 9.98 -26.89
N ASP A 593 -74.92 10.92 -25.99
CA ASP A 593 -73.93 11.61 -25.14
C ASP A 593 -73.86 11.08 -23.69
N TRP A 594 -74.55 9.98 -23.38
CA TRP A 594 -74.65 9.47 -22.01
C TRP A 594 -73.47 8.59 -21.56
N GLN A 595 -72.86 7.76 -22.42
CA GLN A 595 -71.60 7.02 -22.20
C GLN A 595 -71.33 6.53 -20.75
N LEU A 596 -72.31 5.95 -20.07
CA LEU A 596 -72.20 5.60 -18.65
C LEU A 596 -71.58 4.23 -18.48
N GLY A 597 -70.44 4.13 -17.78
CA GLY A 597 -69.70 2.88 -17.63
C GLY A 597 -69.33 2.56 -16.19
N VAL A 598 -69.32 1.27 -15.83
CA VAL A 598 -68.88 0.73 -14.55
C VAL A 598 -67.66 -0.16 -14.78
N ARG A 599 -66.60 0.01 -13.99
CA ARG A 599 -65.41 -0.84 -13.96
C ARG A 599 -65.40 -1.69 -12.69
N ASP A 600 -65.38 -3.02 -12.85
CA ASP A 600 -65.28 -3.97 -11.75
C ASP A 600 -64.13 -4.96 -11.98
N GLU A 601 -63.06 -4.81 -11.20
CA GLU A 601 -61.89 -5.68 -11.28
C GLU A 601 -61.95 -6.84 -10.28
N ARG A 602 -62.92 -6.87 -9.36
CA ARG A 602 -62.94 -7.79 -8.21
C ARG A 602 -63.26 -9.24 -8.61
N GLY A 603 -63.71 -9.47 -9.84
CA GLY A 603 -63.98 -10.79 -10.42
C GLY A 603 -65.47 -11.10 -10.60
N PRO A 604 -65.82 -12.21 -11.26
CA PRO A 604 -67.20 -12.52 -11.65
C PRO A 604 -68.14 -12.83 -10.49
N GLU A 605 -67.61 -13.23 -9.32
CA GLU A 605 -68.39 -13.58 -8.12
C GLU A 605 -68.68 -12.38 -7.20
N LYS A 606 -68.30 -11.16 -7.57
CA LYS A 606 -68.67 -9.94 -6.83
C LYS A 606 -69.78 -9.21 -7.58
N ASN A 607 -70.80 -8.76 -6.87
CA ASN A 607 -71.91 -8.04 -7.48
C ASN A 607 -71.77 -6.51 -7.29
N TRP A 608 -72.48 -5.76 -8.12
CA TRP A 608 -72.63 -4.31 -7.98
C TRP A 608 -74.01 -3.90 -8.49
N ARG A 609 -74.48 -2.76 -7.98
CA ARG A 609 -75.74 -2.13 -8.38
C ARG A 609 -75.51 -0.65 -8.65
N LEU A 610 -76.08 -0.16 -9.76
CA LEU A 610 -76.04 1.23 -10.14
C LEU A 610 -77.42 1.86 -9.99
N GLN A 611 -77.49 2.95 -9.24
CA GLN A 611 -78.71 3.70 -8.99
C GLN A 611 -78.61 5.14 -9.49
N VAL A 612 -79.77 5.73 -9.76
CA VAL A 612 -79.90 7.13 -10.16
C VAL A 612 -81.01 7.81 -9.37
N LYS A 613 -80.84 9.10 -9.08
CA LYS A 613 -81.89 10.00 -8.60
C LYS A 613 -81.74 11.40 -9.17
N VAL A 614 -82.81 12.18 -9.11
CA VAL A 614 -82.82 13.60 -9.44
C VAL A 614 -82.50 14.40 -8.18
N THR A 615 -81.38 15.13 -8.17
CA THR A 615 -81.00 16.01 -7.06
C THR A 615 -81.39 17.46 -7.30
N ASN A 616 -81.29 17.91 -8.56
CA ASN A 616 -81.82 19.19 -9.00
C ASN A 616 -82.90 18.95 -10.04
N GLU A 617 -84.10 19.46 -9.76
CA GLU A 617 -85.20 19.42 -10.72
C GLU A 617 -84.84 20.16 -12.01
N PHE A 618 -85.48 19.78 -13.11
CA PHE A 618 -85.26 20.41 -14.40
C PHE A 618 -85.89 21.81 -14.39
N MET A 619 -85.06 22.85 -14.45
CA MET A 619 -85.50 24.25 -14.44
C MET A 619 -84.80 25.06 -15.54
N THR A 620 -85.44 26.13 -16.00
CA THR A 620 -84.77 27.16 -16.81
C THR A 620 -83.88 28.04 -15.94
N MET A 621 -82.97 28.81 -16.56
CA MET A 621 -82.15 29.81 -15.86
C MET A 621 -82.96 30.83 -15.04
N THR A 622 -84.24 31.05 -15.39
CA THR A 622 -85.13 31.98 -14.68
C THR A 622 -85.89 31.33 -13.51
N GLY A 623 -85.61 30.05 -13.20
CA GLY A 623 -86.23 29.31 -12.11
C GLY A 623 -87.56 28.65 -12.45
N GLN A 624 -87.96 28.65 -13.73
CA GLN A 624 -89.19 27.97 -14.17
C GLN A 624 -88.97 26.45 -14.18
N LYS A 625 -89.77 25.73 -13.39
CA LYS A 625 -89.74 24.25 -13.35
C LYS A 625 -90.36 23.64 -14.61
N LEU A 626 -89.73 22.60 -15.13
CA LEU A 626 -90.29 21.77 -16.20
C LEU A 626 -91.56 21.08 -15.70
N ARG A 627 -92.64 21.19 -16.47
CA ARG A 627 -93.85 20.37 -16.28
C ARG A 627 -93.59 19.01 -16.90
N GLY A 628 -92.85 18.17 -16.19
CA GLY A 628 -92.32 16.91 -16.70
C GLY A 628 -91.31 16.30 -15.74
N ARG A 629 -90.75 15.14 -16.09
CA ARG A 629 -89.72 14.47 -15.30
C ARG A 629 -88.98 13.40 -16.12
N PRO A 630 -87.73 13.09 -15.78
CA PRO A 630 -87.07 11.93 -16.35
C PRO A 630 -87.74 10.63 -15.87
N LEU A 631 -87.79 9.65 -16.76
CA LEU A 631 -88.32 8.31 -16.54
C LEU A 631 -87.24 7.28 -16.87
N LEU A 632 -87.11 6.25 -16.04
CA LEU A 632 -86.42 5.02 -16.42
C LEU A 632 -87.39 4.11 -17.17
N MET A 633 -87.16 3.92 -18.46
CA MET A 633 -87.93 3.07 -19.34
C MET A 633 -87.30 1.68 -19.44
N THR A 634 -88.10 0.65 -19.19
CA THR A 634 -87.69 -0.76 -19.28
C THR A 634 -88.69 -1.54 -20.13
N ALA A 635 -88.33 -2.76 -20.55
CA ALA A 635 -89.26 -3.66 -21.23
C ALA A 635 -90.50 -4.03 -20.38
N LYS A 636 -90.44 -3.83 -19.05
CA LYS A 636 -91.51 -4.16 -18.10
C LYS A 636 -92.42 -2.97 -17.76
N GLY A 637 -92.12 -1.78 -18.28
CA GLY A 637 -92.82 -0.53 -17.95
C GLY A 637 -91.84 0.60 -17.61
N TYR A 638 -92.36 1.67 -17.02
CA TYR A 638 -91.58 2.85 -16.67
C TYR A 638 -91.57 3.11 -15.16
N GLN A 639 -90.49 3.70 -14.66
CA GLN A 639 -90.39 4.23 -13.30
C GLN A 639 -90.05 5.72 -13.36
N PRO A 640 -90.79 6.59 -12.65
CA PRO A 640 -90.44 7.99 -12.55
C PRO A 640 -89.13 8.15 -11.77
N LEU A 641 -88.24 9.00 -12.26
CA LEU A 641 -87.04 9.40 -11.51
C LEU A 641 -87.36 10.68 -10.73
N ASP A 642 -87.26 10.58 -9.42
CA ASP A 642 -87.43 11.67 -8.47
C ASP A 642 -86.25 11.69 -7.47
N GLN A 643 -86.45 12.18 -6.25
CA GLN A 643 -85.39 12.25 -5.24
C GLN A 643 -85.02 10.88 -4.63
N ASN A 644 -85.77 9.82 -4.94
CA ASN A 644 -85.49 8.46 -4.48
C ASN A 644 -84.50 7.75 -5.43
N ASP A 645 -83.63 6.92 -4.87
CA ASP A 645 -82.68 6.12 -5.65
C ASP A 645 -83.40 5.00 -6.41
N VAL A 646 -83.22 4.98 -7.73
CA VAL A 646 -83.82 4.00 -8.65
C VAL A 646 -82.72 3.16 -9.29
N THR A 647 -82.83 1.84 -9.22
CA THR A 647 -81.86 0.91 -9.84
C THR A 647 -81.95 0.95 -11.37
N VAL A 648 -80.84 1.30 -12.01
CA VAL A 648 -80.73 1.43 -13.47
C VAL A 648 -80.00 0.24 -14.09
N ALA A 649 -79.01 -0.32 -13.39
CA ALA A 649 -78.29 -1.50 -13.83
C ALA A 649 -77.77 -2.31 -12.64
N GLU A 650 -77.61 -3.60 -12.87
CA GLU A 650 -76.94 -4.54 -11.97
C GLU A 650 -75.92 -5.32 -12.80
N LYS A 651 -74.92 -5.91 -12.13
CA LYS A 651 -73.92 -6.72 -12.82
C LYS A 651 -74.57 -7.85 -13.62
N PRO A 652 -74.25 -8.00 -14.92
CA PRO A 652 -74.68 -9.16 -15.69
C PRO A 652 -74.09 -10.44 -15.13
N ASN A 653 -74.86 -11.54 -15.14
CA ASN A 653 -74.43 -12.83 -14.59
C ASN A 653 -73.02 -13.24 -15.05
N ARG A 654 -72.08 -13.28 -14.10
CA ARG A 654 -70.73 -13.88 -14.24
C ARG A 654 -69.93 -13.42 -15.46
N THR A 655 -70.15 -12.21 -15.97
CA THR A 655 -69.27 -11.67 -17.01
C THR A 655 -67.84 -11.48 -16.48
N GLN A 656 -66.86 -11.82 -17.31
CA GLN A 656 -65.44 -11.54 -17.07
C GLN A 656 -65.04 -10.14 -17.55
N ASP A 657 -65.95 -9.42 -18.20
CA ASP A 657 -65.68 -8.07 -18.70
C ASP A 657 -65.43 -7.13 -17.53
N LYS A 658 -64.25 -6.52 -17.52
CA LYS A 658 -63.85 -5.56 -16.49
C LYS A 658 -64.62 -4.24 -16.58
N VAL A 659 -65.22 -3.95 -17.72
CA VAL A 659 -65.96 -2.71 -17.99
C VAL A 659 -67.33 -3.04 -18.55
N PHE A 660 -68.37 -2.50 -17.93
CA PHE A 660 -69.75 -2.63 -18.33
C PHE A 660 -70.32 -1.25 -18.70
N TRP A 661 -70.62 -1.04 -19.97
CA TRP A 661 -71.24 0.20 -20.48
C TRP A 661 -72.76 0.09 -20.38
N VAL A 662 -73.34 0.83 -19.43
CA VAL A 662 -74.76 0.80 -19.06
C VAL A 662 -75.64 1.33 -20.18
N ASP A 663 -75.25 2.48 -20.77
CA ASP A 663 -75.99 3.14 -21.84
C ASP A 663 -76.09 2.28 -23.11
N ARG A 664 -75.09 1.43 -23.37
CA ARG A 664 -75.08 0.49 -24.51
C ARG A 664 -76.10 -0.64 -24.37
N THR A 665 -76.69 -0.82 -23.19
CA THR A 665 -77.79 -1.78 -22.98
C THR A 665 -79.16 -1.18 -23.30
N TRP A 666 -79.24 0.13 -23.51
CA TRP A 666 -80.49 0.82 -23.76
C TRP A 666 -80.76 0.96 -25.27
N THR A 667 -81.99 0.67 -25.71
CA THR A 667 -82.49 0.95 -27.06
C THR A 667 -82.96 2.40 -27.17
N ALA A 668 -83.47 2.83 -28.35
CA ALA A 668 -84.04 4.17 -28.50
C ALA A 668 -85.27 4.45 -27.61
N ASP A 669 -85.92 3.40 -27.08
CA ASP A 669 -87.13 3.49 -26.27
C ASP A 669 -86.96 2.94 -24.84
N THR A 670 -85.73 2.53 -24.45
CA THR A 670 -85.38 2.11 -23.08
C THR A 670 -84.26 2.96 -22.50
N GLY A 671 -84.00 2.85 -21.20
CA GLY A 671 -83.06 3.72 -20.49
C GLY A 671 -83.72 4.99 -19.96
N ILE A 672 -82.95 6.06 -19.75
CA ILE A 672 -83.49 7.31 -19.23
C ILE A 672 -84.04 8.16 -20.38
N LEU A 673 -85.35 8.44 -20.36
CA LEU A 673 -86.06 9.34 -21.29
C LEU A 673 -86.73 10.47 -20.50
N LEU A 674 -87.18 11.55 -21.16
CA LEU A 674 -87.79 12.70 -20.49
C LEU A 674 -89.28 12.84 -20.83
N GLU A 675 -90.16 12.68 -19.84
CA GLU A 675 -91.59 12.97 -20.00
C GLU A 675 -91.82 14.48 -19.89
N VAL A 676 -92.57 15.03 -20.84
CA VAL A 676 -93.01 16.43 -20.88
C VAL A 676 -94.54 16.45 -20.94
N ALA A 677 -95.17 17.22 -20.05
CA ALA A 677 -96.63 17.33 -19.95
C ALA A 677 -97.23 18.27 -21.01
N ALA A 678 -98.52 18.11 -21.27
CA ALA A 678 -99.28 18.91 -22.25
C ALA A 678 -99.29 20.42 -21.95
N ASP A 679 -99.14 20.80 -20.68
CA ASP A 679 -99.10 22.18 -20.18
C ASP A 679 -97.66 22.71 -19.97
N ALA A 680 -96.65 22.03 -20.51
CA ALA A 680 -95.27 22.52 -20.45
C ALA A 680 -95.08 23.80 -21.29
N ILE A 681 -94.09 24.60 -20.90
CA ILE A 681 -93.73 25.85 -21.58
C ILE A 681 -92.37 25.66 -22.23
N GLY A 682 -92.21 26.12 -23.47
CA GLY A 682 -90.96 26.00 -24.21
C GLY A 682 -89.82 26.76 -23.53
N GLY A 683 -88.64 26.15 -23.47
CA GLY A 683 -87.43 26.73 -22.89
C GLY A 683 -86.32 25.70 -22.74
N ASP A 684 -85.12 26.16 -22.40
CA ASP A 684 -83.97 25.30 -22.10
C ASP A 684 -83.99 24.93 -20.62
N TYR A 685 -84.20 23.64 -20.33
CA TYR A 685 -84.28 23.12 -18.97
C TYR A 685 -83.04 22.28 -18.65
N SER A 686 -82.44 22.53 -17.49
CA SER A 686 -81.34 21.73 -16.96
C SER A 686 -81.71 21.19 -15.59
N GLY A 687 -81.37 19.92 -15.33
CA GLY A 687 -81.47 19.28 -14.02
C GLY A 687 -80.19 18.51 -13.70
N THR A 688 -80.13 17.87 -12.54
CA THR A 688 -78.97 17.05 -12.14
C THR A 688 -79.42 15.66 -11.76
N LEU A 689 -78.80 14.67 -12.41
CA LEU A 689 -78.90 13.26 -12.04
C LEU A 689 -77.67 12.89 -11.21
N GLN A 690 -77.90 12.34 -10.02
CA GLN A 690 -76.85 11.76 -9.20
C GLN A 690 -76.84 10.25 -9.39
N TRP A 691 -75.66 9.72 -9.71
CA TRP A 691 -75.41 8.29 -9.85
C TRP A 691 -74.71 7.74 -8.61
N SER A 692 -75.19 6.60 -8.11
CA SER A 692 -74.62 5.89 -6.97
C SER A 692 -74.25 4.47 -7.38
N LEU A 693 -72.98 4.10 -7.25
CA LEU A 693 -72.49 2.75 -7.51
C LEU A 693 -72.25 2.03 -6.19
N GLU A 694 -72.98 0.95 -5.97
CA GLU A 694 -72.98 0.20 -4.73
C GLU A 694 -72.29 -1.16 -4.90
N ASP A 695 -71.43 -1.51 -3.95
CA ASP A 695 -70.96 -2.87 -3.73
C ASP A 695 -72.03 -3.65 -2.97
N VAL A 696 -72.67 -4.62 -3.63
CA VAL A 696 -73.80 -5.35 -3.05
C VAL A 696 -73.45 -6.83 -2.82
N PRO A 697 -73.91 -7.44 -1.71
CA PRO A 697 -73.75 -8.87 -1.47
C PRO A 697 -74.47 -9.73 -2.53
N ASP A 698 -74.07 -10.98 -2.67
CA ASP A 698 -74.68 -11.92 -3.61
C ASP A 698 -76.17 -12.13 -3.32
N LEU A 699 -77.03 -11.86 -4.31
CA LEU A 699 -78.49 -12.03 -4.20
C LEU A 699 -78.95 -13.50 -4.28
N ASN A 700 -78.05 -14.49 -4.19
CA ASN A 700 -78.36 -15.92 -4.24
C ASN A 700 -78.42 -16.59 -2.86
N ASN A 701 -79.10 -15.96 -1.89
CA ASN A 701 -79.62 -16.65 -0.71
C ASN A 701 -81.13 -16.41 -0.61
N GLY A 702 -81.87 -17.11 -1.48
CA GLY A 702 -83.32 -17.30 -1.44
C GLY A 702 -83.65 -18.67 -1.99
#